data_AF-A0A2V7AP78-F1
#
_entry.id   AF-A0A2V7AP78-F1
#
_cell.length_a   1.000
_cell.length_b   1.000
_cell.length_c   1.000
_cell.angle_alpha   90.00
_cell.angle_beta   90.00
_cell.angle_gamma   90.00
#
_symmetry.space_group_name_H-M   'P 1'
#
loop_
_entity.id
_entity.type
_entity.pdbx_description
1 polymer ?
#
loop_
_entity_poly.entity_id
_entity_poly.type
_entity_poly.pdbx_seq_one_letter_code
_entity_poly.pdbx_strand_id
1 'polypeptide(L)'
;MVLPGSRPRPLVRSRIPIPAVWKSIVPSTRSDRIVTSGAGHETAFGAVLSRVPGFHPPRTSGTLAQPVGARRPRTSSSGRSGSTPTSSRGSVGVDVGGTFTDLVSREVSGRLSACKVPTTPAELAQGVLNGLGAVCLDAGLLASVAHGTTVVTNAIVEGRGARVGLITTRGFRDVLEIGRQSRLHLYDSRLPAKPEPLVPRRLRLEVTERVGPDGSILIPLDVNELAAIVKTFEQEGVESVAVCLLHGYANPTHERALKAALARHFAHVSVSSDINAEFREYERTSTTALNAAVMPLANRYVGELVDALGRRASGAALHLLHSAGGMMSVEAARARPLAMAASGPAAGVAAATYVALRLGLGRALAFDMGGTTTDVCLITDGVAETAAQRRLAGYPVRLPMVAVESIGAGGGSIAHVDVANALKVGPRSAGAVPGPACYGIGGTEPTVTDANLVLGYLNPERVYGGSIHLERARAVTVIESLGRRLGLSLVEMAQGVVEVANANMLRALRLVSVQRGYDLRDFALIAYGGAGPIHAGALARQAGIARVVVPVHSGAFSALGCLVSPLRYDAVQTWRARLDAWDAKPVEDRFRELEERCLAPLLDEGIAVERVALERSCDLRYTGQNYELAVAWGDDAGALRAAFEARHRQLYGYATGESVECVNLRVVARVMDTALELPTFEPAESRAGSGVQRAWFAEMGEIELRRHPRAALAPGRPVVGPALIEDEWSTTLVYPGQRCAADRFGHLVIETGV
;
A
#
# COMPACT_ATOMS: atom_id res chain seq x y z
N MET A 1 -35.09 49.77 -8.58
CA MET A 1 -34.70 51.19 -8.79
C MET A 1 -33.54 51.18 -9.78
N VAL A 2 -33.76 51.72 -10.98
CA VAL A 2 -32.80 51.76 -12.10
C VAL A 2 -32.11 53.12 -12.11
N LEU A 3 -30.80 53.18 -12.44
CA LEU A 3 -30.13 54.14 -13.35
C LEU A 3 -28.56 54.02 -13.25
N PRO A 4 -27.78 54.51 -14.25
CA PRO A 4 -26.88 53.64 -15.03
C PRO A 4 -25.43 54.17 -15.24
N GLY A 5 -24.58 53.33 -15.86
CA GLY A 5 -23.68 53.71 -16.96
C GLY A 5 -22.35 54.42 -16.65
N SER A 6 -21.23 53.72 -16.88
CA SER A 6 -20.02 54.33 -17.45
C SER A 6 -19.16 53.29 -18.20
N ARG A 7 -18.91 53.55 -19.48
CA ARG A 7 -18.00 52.79 -20.36
C ARG A 7 -16.55 53.22 -20.10
N PRO A 8 -15.54 52.34 -20.14
CA PRO A 8 -14.15 52.76 -20.26
C PRO A 8 -13.75 52.97 -21.73
N ARG A 9 -13.04 54.08 -22.00
CA ARG A 9 -12.35 54.36 -23.28
C ARG A 9 -10.99 53.62 -23.35
N PRO A 10 -10.47 53.33 -24.56
CA PRO A 10 -9.30 52.48 -24.76
C PRO A 10 -7.99 53.29 -24.78
N LEU A 11 -6.90 52.75 -24.22
CA LEU A 11 -5.56 53.31 -24.42
C LEU A 11 -4.50 52.20 -24.62
N VAL A 12 -3.95 52.24 -25.85
CA VAL A 12 -2.54 52.11 -26.26
C VAL A 12 -1.85 50.74 -26.16
N ARG A 13 -1.66 50.14 -27.34
CA ARG A 13 -0.63 49.13 -27.62
C ARG A 13 0.76 49.77 -27.56
N SER A 14 1.54 49.47 -26.53
CA SER A 14 2.99 49.66 -26.54
C SER A 14 3.65 48.39 -27.11
N ARG A 15 4.42 48.57 -28.20
CA ARG A 15 5.34 47.56 -28.72
C ARG A 15 6.63 47.63 -27.89
N ILE A 16 7.05 46.50 -27.31
CA ILE A 16 8.39 46.31 -26.74
C ILE A 16 9.04 45.14 -27.51
N PRO A 17 10.28 45.27 -27.99
CA PRO A 17 10.88 44.36 -28.96
C PRO A 17 11.42 43.07 -28.33
N ILE A 18 11.27 41.95 -29.05
CA ILE A 18 11.86 40.64 -28.75
C ILE A 18 13.27 40.60 -29.36
N PRO A 19 14.34 40.26 -28.61
CA PRO A 19 15.67 40.06 -29.19
C PRO A 19 15.74 38.77 -30.00
N ALA A 20 16.24 38.89 -31.23
CA ALA A 20 16.47 37.80 -32.16
C ALA A 20 17.78 37.06 -31.84
N VAL A 21 17.69 35.83 -31.38
CA VAL A 21 18.67 34.75 -31.60
C VAL A 21 17.85 33.47 -31.73
N TRP A 22 18.33 32.50 -32.52
CA TRP A 22 17.65 31.27 -33.03
C TRP A 22 17.27 31.36 -34.51
N LYS A 23 18.31 31.29 -35.36
CA LYS A 23 18.23 30.70 -36.69
C LYS A 23 19.38 29.70 -36.86
N SER A 24 19.06 28.61 -37.58
CA SER A 24 19.88 27.46 -37.98
C SER A 24 20.07 26.41 -36.87
N ILE A 25 19.77 25.12 -37.05
CA ILE A 25 19.88 24.28 -38.25
C ILE A 25 18.76 23.22 -38.28
N VAL A 26 18.13 23.06 -39.46
CA VAL A 26 17.23 21.97 -39.86
C VAL A 26 18.09 20.84 -40.47
N PRO A 27 17.83 19.54 -40.25
CA PRO A 27 18.47 18.49 -41.03
C PRO A 27 17.69 18.25 -42.33
N SER A 28 18.35 18.46 -43.46
CA SER A 28 17.89 18.05 -44.78
C SER A 28 18.12 16.55 -45.00
N THR A 29 17.10 15.88 -45.52
CA THR A 29 17.15 14.56 -46.15
C THR A 29 18.11 14.51 -47.34
N ARG A 30 18.96 13.47 -47.41
CA ARG A 30 19.32 12.80 -48.68
C ARG A 30 19.96 11.42 -48.44
N SER A 31 19.53 10.50 -49.28
CA SER A 31 19.91 9.09 -49.39
C SER A 31 21.24 8.88 -50.13
N ASP A 32 21.74 7.66 -49.98
CA ASP A 32 22.71 6.92 -50.80
C ASP A 32 24.21 7.26 -50.67
N ARG A 33 24.96 6.36 -50.02
CA ARG A 33 25.87 5.43 -50.72
C ARG A 33 26.49 4.41 -49.76
N ILE A 34 26.30 3.15 -50.13
CA ILE A 34 27.05 1.98 -49.69
C ILE A 34 28.50 2.13 -50.16
N VAL A 35 29.47 2.09 -49.25
CA VAL A 35 30.85 1.66 -49.53
C VAL A 35 31.37 0.88 -48.31
N THR A 36 31.70 -0.37 -48.57
CA THR A 36 32.44 -1.30 -47.72
C THR A 36 33.91 -0.90 -47.59
N SER A 37 34.45 -0.87 -46.38
CA SER A 37 35.87 -1.12 -46.13
C SER A 37 36.10 -1.53 -44.68
N GLY A 38 36.62 -2.75 -44.50
CA GLY A 38 37.07 -3.27 -43.21
C GLY A 38 38.45 -2.76 -42.79
N ALA A 39 38.95 -3.39 -41.72
CA ALA A 39 40.11 -3.06 -40.88
C ALA A 39 39.72 -2.11 -39.73
N GLY A 40 39.76 -2.50 -38.45
CA GLY A 40 40.71 -3.38 -37.78
C GLY A 40 41.43 -2.52 -36.75
N HIS A 41 41.00 -2.55 -35.49
CA HIS A 41 41.79 -2.09 -34.35
C HIS A 41 41.36 -2.82 -33.07
N GLU A 42 42.20 -3.79 -32.70
CA GLU A 42 42.43 -4.20 -31.32
C GLU A 42 43.11 -3.06 -30.55
N THR A 43 42.76 -2.95 -29.27
CA THR A 43 43.51 -2.45 -28.08
C THR A 43 42.47 -1.87 -27.11
N ALA A 44 42.53 -2.01 -25.79
CA ALA A 44 43.34 -2.78 -24.88
C ALA A 44 42.61 -2.68 -23.53
N PHE A 45 42.14 -3.77 -22.93
CA PHE A 45 41.76 -3.81 -21.50
C PHE A 45 41.94 -5.24 -20.99
N GLY A 46 43.20 -5.58 -20.74
CA GLY A 46 43.60 -6.76 -19.99
C GLY A 46 44.50 -6.31 -18.84
N ALA A 47 44.23 -6.89 -17.67
CA ALA A 47 45.07 -6.98 -16.47
C ALA A 47 44.56 -6.22 -15.24
N VAL A 48 43.58 -6.80 -14.53
CA VAL A 48 43.66 -7.07 -13.08
C VAL A 48 42.76 -8.27 -12.79
N LEU A 49 43.20 -9.19 -11.92
CA LEU A 49 42.49 -10.35 -11.34
C LEU A 49 42.71 -11.71 -12.02
N SER A 50 43.95 -12.18 -11.98
CA SER A 50 44.27 -13.61 -11.87
C SER A 50 44.57 -13.95 -10.41
N ARG A 51 43.78 -14.86 -9.80
CA ARG A 51 44.13 -15.77 -8.68
C ARG A 51 42.87 -16.36 -8.02
N VAL A 52 42.31 -17.43 -8.60
CA VAL A 52 41.70 -18.58 -7.87
C VAL A 52 41.77 -19.80 -8.83
N PRO A 53 42.30 -20.97 -8.42
CA PRO A 53 42.30 -22.17 -9.24
C PRO A 53 41.09 -23.09 -8.96
N GLY A 54 40.54 -23.69 -10.02
CA GLY A 54 39.74 -24.92 -9.92
C GLY A 54 38.29 -24.83 -10.42
N PHE A 55 38.08 -24.72 -11.74
CA PHE A 55 36.85 -25.23 -12.36
C PHE A 55 37.07 -25.48 -13.87
N HIS A 56 36.90 -26.74 -14.31
CA HIS A 56 36.87 -27.12 -15.72
C HIS A 56 35.41 -27.24 -16.19
N PRO A 57 35.00 -26.65 -17.32
CA PRO A 57 33.67 -26.86 -17.88
C PRO A 57 33.65 -28.10 -18.80
N PRO A 58 32.60 -28.94 -18.81
CA PRO A 58 32.43 -29.92 -19.87
C PRO A 58 31.72 -29.29 -21.08
N ARG A 59 32.19 -29.73 -22.25
CA ARG A 59 31.79 -29.31 -23.59
C ARG A 59 30.36 -29.73 -23.94
N THR A 60 29.78 -28.93 -24.82
CA THR A 60 28.56 -29.15 -25.60
C THR A 60 28.67 -30.36 -26.53
N SER A 61 27.58 -31.13 -26.63
CA SER A 61 27.17 -31.78 -27.89
C SER A 61 25.66 -31.99 -27.84
N GLY A 62 24.97 -31.52 -28.88
CA GLY A 62 23.53 -31.70 -29.04
C GLY A 62 23.22 -32.91 -29.90
N THR A 63 22.05 -33.52 -29.69
CA THR A 63 21.28 -34.17 -30.78
C THR A 63 19.81 -34.30 -30.37
N LEU A 64 18.93 -33.96 -31.30
CA LEU A 64 17.48 -34.14 -31.27
C LEU A 64 17.09 -35.63 -31.39
N ALA A 65 16.06 -36.08 -30.65
CA ALA A 65 14.86 -36.76 -31.17
C ALA A 65 14.01 -37.47 -30.08
N GLN A 66 12.72 -37.11 -30.12
CA GLN A 66 11.43 -37.67 -29.66
C GLN A 66 11.22 -39.17 -29.26
N PRO A 67 10.03 -39.51 -28.67
CA PRO A 67 9.91 -40.35 -27.47
C PRO A 67 9.25 -41.73 -27.69
N VAL A 68 9.60 -42.74 -26.88
CA VAL A 68 8.77 -43.94 -26.67
C VAL A 68 9.11 -44.60 -25.31
N GLY A 69 8.07 -45.01 -24.57
CA GLY A 69 8.05 -46.38 -24.03
C GLY A 69 8.29 -46.58 -22.54
N ALA A 70 7.20 -46.86 -21.83
CA ALA A 70 7.15 -47.35 -20.47
C ALA A 70 8.04 -48.58 -20.20
N ARG A 71 8.77 -48.56 -19.08
CA ARG A 71 9.26 -49.77 -18.40
C ARG A 71 9.34 -49.56 -16.89
N ARG A 72 8.58 -50.40 -16.17
CA ARG A 72 8.65 -50.60 -14.71
C ARG A 72 10.06 -51.04 -14.27
N PRO A 73 10.50 -50.65 -13.07
CA PRO A 73 11.35 -51.48 -12.24
C PRO A 73 10.61 -52.03 -11.02
N ARG A 74 11.18 -53.13 -10.53
CA ARG A 74 10.62 -54.09 -9.58
C ARG A 74 10.75 -53.59 -8.14
N THR A 75 9.88 -54.15 -7.32
CA THR A 75 9.73 -54.06 -5.87
C THR A 75 11.03 -54.27 -5.07
N SER A 76 11.31 -53.36 -4.13
CA SER A 76 12.04 -53.65 -2.89
C SER A 76 11.55 -52.76 -1.74
N SER A 77 10.75 -53.38 -0.86
CA SER A 77 10.58 -53.19 0.59
C SER A 77 10.74 -51.81 1.26
N SER A 78 9.62 -51.38 1.85
CA SER A 78 9.46 -50.69 3.15
C SER A 78 10.17 -49.34 3.35
N GLY A 79 9.48 -48.27 2.93
CA GLY A 79 9.70 -46.91 3.41
C GLY A 79 8.35 -46.30 3.78
N ARG A 80 8.21 -45.90 5.04
CA ARG A 80 7.01 -45.28 5.65
C ARG A 80 6.38 -44.22 4.74
N SER A 81 5.05 -44.24 4.64
CA SER A 81 4.25 -43.17 4.06
C SER A 81 4.57 -41.86 4.80
N GLY A 82 5.34 -40.99 4.14
CA GLY A 82 5.62 -39.64 4.62
C GLY A 82 4.38 -38.77 4.45
N SER A 83 3.50 -38.82 5.45
CA SER A 83 2.62 -37.69 5.74
C SER A 83 3.47 -36.44 5.91
N THR A 84 3.14 -35.39 5.16
CA THR A 84 3.66 -34.03 5.30
C THR A 84 3.69 -33.65 6.79
N PRO A 85 4.79 -33.11 7.34
CA PRO A 85 4.76 -32.62 8.70
C PRO A 85 3.88 -31.37 8.74
N THR A 86 2.64 -31.53 9.20
CA THR A 86 1.84 -30.44 9.75
C THR A 86 2.69 -29.79 10.84
N SER A 87 3.06 -28.51 10.68
CA SER A 87 3.90 -27.80 11.63
C SER A 87 3.30 -27.89 13.03
N SER A 88 4.03 -28.51 13.97
CA SER A 88 3.65 -28.62 15.39
C SER A 88 3.78 -27.29 16.15
N ARG A 89 3.67 -26.16 15.45
CA ARG A 89 3.99 -24.80 15.91
C ARG A 89 3.00 -23.78 15.32
N GLY A 90 2.57 -22.81 16.11
CA GLY A 90 1.59 -21.77 15.73
C GLY A 90 2.21 -20.58 14.99
N SER A 91 1.38 -19.67 14.48
CA SER A 91 1.83 -18.45 13.77
C SER A 91 1.16 -17.21 14.35
N VAL A 92 1.79 -16.05 14.23
CA VAL A 92 1.22 -14.79 14.72
C VAL A 92 1.41 -13.65 13.73
N GLY A 93 0.34 -12.90 13.50
CA GLY A 93 0.33 -11.66 12.74
C GLY A 93 0.30 -10.50 13.71
N VAL A 94 1.13 -9.50 13.44
CA VAL A 94 1.29 -8.31 14.28
C VAL A 94 1.18 -7.09 13.38
N ASP A 95 0.37 -6.12 13.75
CA ASP A 95 0.34 -4.80 13.12
C ASP A 95 0.61 -3.72 14.16
N VAL A 96 1.70 -2.98 13.99
CA VAL A 96 2.09 -1.89 14.89
C VAL A 96 1.56 -0.57 14.34
N GLY A 97 0.43 -0.13 14.90
CA GLY A 97 -0.14 1.19 14.69
C GLY A 97 0.49 2.27 15.57
N GLY A 98 -0.06 3.49 15.49
CA GLY A 98 0.40 4.62 16.31
C GLY A 98 -0.12 4.62 17.75
N THR A 99 -1.24 3.95 18.02
CA THR A 99 -1.89 3.93 19.35
C THR A 99 -1.88 2.55 19.98
N PHE A 100 -2.16 1.52 19.17
CA PHE A 100 -2.20 0.14 19.61
C PHE A 100 -1.38 -0.74 18.67
N THR A 101 -0.86 -1.82 19.24
CA THR A 101 -0.32 -2.96 18.51
C THR A 101 -1.37 -4.06 18.51
N ASP A 102 -1.78 -4.47 17.32
CA ASP A 102 -2.80 -5.48 17.11
C ASP A 102 -2.11 -6.81 16.83
N LEU A 103 -2.60 -7.89 17.45
CA LEU A 103 -2.09 -9.23 17.26
C LEU A 103 -3.23 -10.19 16.96
N VAL A 104 -2.99 -11.09 16.02
CA VAL A 104 -3.83 -12.27 15.79
C VAL A 104 -2.90 -13.48 15.78
N SER A 105 -3.19 -14.47 16.63
CA SER A 105 -2.48 -15.74 16.61
C SER A 105 -3.33 -16.83 15.98
N ARG A 106 -2.63 -17.82 15.45
CA ARG A 106 -3.18 -19.12 15.06
C ARG A 106 -2.45 -20.21 15.82
N GLU A 107 -3.20 -20.97 16.60
CA GLU A 107 -2.72 -22.18 17.26
C GLU A 107 -2.58 -23.34 16.26
N VAL A 108 -1.86 -24.40 16.67
CA VAL A 108 -1.76 -25.65 15.90
C VAL A 108 -3.13 -26.29 15.65
N SER A 109 -4.07 -26.09 16.57
CA SER A 109 -5.48 -26.51 16.45
C SER A 109 -6.25 -25.78 15.33
N GLY A 110 -5.69 -24.71 14.77
CA GLY A 110 -6.36 -23.82 13.83
C GLY A 110 -7.19 -22.72 14.49
N ARG A 111 -7.31 -22.72 15.84
CA ARG A 111 -8.02 -21.67 16.58
C ARG A 111 -7.31 -20.32 16.40
N LEU A 112 -8.11 -19.29 16.13
CA LEU A 112 -7.66 -17.90 16.07
C LEU A 112 -7.98 -17.17 17.37
N SER A 113 -7.02 -16.39 17.84
CA SER A 113 -7.19 -15.50 18.99
C SER A 113 -6.64 -14.13 18.62
N ALA A 114 -7.32 -13.06 19.02
CA ALA A 114 -6.86 -11.69 18.81
C ALA A 114 -6.59 -11.01 20.15
N CYS A 115 -5.57 -10.15 20.19
CA CYS A 115 -5.37 -9.24 21.31
C CYS A 115 -4.91 -7.88 20.79
N LYS A 116 -5.08 -6.86 21.64
CA LYS A 116 -4.69 -5.49 21.35
C LYS A 116 -4.01 -4.92 22.57
N VAL A 117 -2.78 -4.45 22.41
CA VAL A 117 -1.98 -3.89 23.50
C VAL A 117 -1.57 -2.45 23.16
N PRO A 118 -1.39 -1.56 24.15
CA PRO A 118 -0.88 -0.23 23.89
C PRO A 118 0.47 -0.28 23.17
N THR A 119 0.64 0.56 22.15
CA THR A 119 1.95 0.71 21.49
C THR A 119 2.95 1.32 22.49
N THR A 120 4.22 0.91 22.41
CA THR A 120 5.32 1.50 23.20
C THR A 120 6.23 2.29 22.26
N PRO A 121 5.98 3.59 21.98
CA PRO A 121 6.67 4.31 20.90
C PRO A 121 8.18 4.40 21.06
N ALA A 122 8.67 4.43 22.30
CA ALA A 122 10.11 4.46 22.60
C ALA A 122 10.80 3.10 22.40
N GLU A 123 10.05 1.99 22.48
CA GLU A 123 10.56 0.61 22.43
C GLU A 123 9.58 -0.28 21.65
N LEU A 124 9.43 0.00 20.35
CA LEU A 124 8.40 -0.66 19.52
C LEU A 124 8.56 -2.18 19.48
N ALA A 125 9.81 -2.69 19.43
CA ALA A 125 10.09 -4.12 19.46
C ALA A 125 9.64 -4.76 20.80
N GLN A 126 9.81 -4.06 21.93
CA GLN A 126 9.36 -4.54 23.23
C GLN A 126 7.83 -4.53 23.32
N GLY A 127 7.16 -3.54 22.73
CA GLY A 127 5.70 -3.52 22.60
C GLY A 127 5.15 -4.75 21.86
N VAL A 128 5.81 -5.18 20.78
CA VAL A 128 5.48 -6.42 20.06
C VAL A 128 5.63 -7.63 20.98
N LEU A 129 6.75 -7.74 21.71
CA LEU A 129 6.98 -8.86 22.63
C LEU A 129 5.96 -8.92 23.78
N ASN A 130 5.57 -7.77 24.32
CA ASN A 130 4.52 -7.69 25.34
C ASN A 130 3.20 -8.25 24.80
N GLY A 131 2.86 -7.90 23.55
CA GLY A 131 1.74 -8.47 22.82
C GLY A 131 1.84 -9.98 22.67
N LEU A 132 3.00 -10.52 22.25
CA LEU A 132 3.22 -11.95 22.11
C LEU A 132 2.99 -12.71 23.43
N GLY A 133 3.45 -12.15 24.55
CA GLY A 133 3.20 -12.72 25.88
C GLY A 133 1.72 -12.75 26.27
N ALA A 134 0.94 -11.75 25.84
CA ALA A 134 -0.49 -11.67 26.13
C ALA A 134 -1.34 -12.68 25.33
N VAL A 135 -0.86 -13.17 24.19
CA VAL A 135 -1.60 -14.12 23.34
C VAL A 135 -1.41 -15.59 23.77
N CYS A 136 -0.77 -15.85 24.92
CA CYS A 136 -0.63 -17.19 25.52
C CYS A 136 -0.09 -18.27 24.57
N LEU A 137 0.74 -17.89 23.60
CA LEU A 137 1.58 -18.86 22.91
C LEU A 137 2.90 -18.94 23.67
N ASP A 138 3.23 -20.12 24.19
CA ASP A 138 4.60 -20.41 24.61
C ASP A 138 5.51 -20.11 23.42
N ALA A 139 6.35 -19.09 23.55
CA ALA A 139 7.14 -18.56 22.43
C ALA A 139 8.09 -19.61 21.80
N GLY A 140 8.36 -20.72 22.50
CA GLY A 140 9.05 -21.91 21.97
C GLY A 140 8.26 -22.75 20.96
N LEU A 141 6.96 -22.46 20.75
CA LEU A 141 6.07 -23.14 19.81
C LEU A 141 5.66 -22.27 18.61
N LEU A 142 6.33 -21.13 18.37
CA LEU A 142 6.06 -20.29 17.20
C LEU A 142 6.85 -20.76 15.96
N ALA A 143 6.15 -20.93 14.85
CA ALA A 143 6.70 -21.22 13.54
C ALA A 143 7.09 -19.94 12.80
N SER A 144 6.23 -18.92 12.85
CA SER A 144 6.42 -17.66 12.14
C SER A 144 5.77 -16.47 12.82
N VAL A 145 6.35 -15.30 12.58
CA VAL A 145 5.87 -13.97 12.95
C VAL A 145 5.74 -13.15 11.68
N ALA A 146 4.52 -12.76 11.35
CA ALA A 146 4.20 -11.86 10.25
C ALA A 146 3.98 -10.46 10.80
N HIS A 147 4.70 -9.46 10.30
CA HIS A 147 4.79 -8.17 10.97
C HIS A 147 4.57 -6.98 10.02
N GLY A 148 3.51 -6.22 10.27
CA GLY A 148 3.21 -4.92 9.68
C GLY A 148 3.57 -3.77 10.62
N THR A 149 3.96 -2.63 10.04
CA THR A 149 4.42 -1.49 10.83
C THR A 149 4.20 -0.15 10.13
N THR A 150 3.82 0.86 10.92
CA THR A 150 3.67 2.24 10.45
C THR A 150 4.95 3.08 10.57
N VAL A 151 6.05 2.49 11.08
CA VAL A 151 7.32 3.19 11.37
C VAL A 151 7.87 3.97 10.17
N VAL A 152 7.90 3.35 8.98
CA VAL A 152 8.42 3.99 7.75
C VAL A 152 7.49 5.12 7.29
N THR A 153 6.17 4.87 7.31
CA THR A 153 5.17 5.88 6.94
C THR A 153 5.28 7.12 7.81
N ASN A 154 5.34 6.94 9.13
CA ASN A 154 5.39 8.04 10.10
C ASN A 154 6.71 8.81 9.98
N ALA A 155 7.84 8.11 9.78
CA ALA A 155 9.13 8.76 9.56
C ALA A 155 9.11 9.67 8.32
N ILE A 156 8.45 9.26 7.23
CA ILE A 156 8.36 10.07 6.01
C ILE A 156 7.39 11.26 6.20
N VAL A 157 6.23 11.01 6.80
CA VAL A 157 5.22 12.06 7.05
C VAL A 157 5.74 13.14 8.00
N GLU A 158 6.47 12.74 9.04
CA GLU A 158 7.00 13.67 10.05
C GLU A 158 8.39 14.22 9.70
N GLY A 159 8.97 13.84 8.55
CA GLY A 159 10.30 14.28 8.14
C GLY A 159 11.44 13.77 9.02
N ARG A 160 11.26 12.66 9.74
CA ARG A 160 12.26 12.01 10.63
C ARG A 160 13.16 11.02 9.88
N GLY A 161 13.54 11.34 8.65
CA GLY A 161 14.48 10.55 7.85
C GLY A 161 15.94 10.88 8.15
N ALA A 162 16.84 9.99 7.74
CA ALA A 162 18.28 10.19 7.82
C ALA A 162 18.75 11.30 6.87
N ARG A 163 19.91 11.89 7.17
CA ARG A 163 20.54 12.84 6.24
C ARG A 163 21.07 12.11 5.00
N VAL A 164 20.43 12.34 3.86
CA VAL A 164 20.78 11.67 2.60
C VAL A 164 21.73 12.51 1.73
N GLY A 165 22.76 11.88 1.19
CA GLY A 165 23.52 12.37 0.05
C GLY A 165 22.99 11.77 -1.25
N LEU A 166 22.85 12.57 -2.32
CA LEU A 166 22.37 12.12 -3.62
C LEU A 166 23.48 12.27 -4.66
N ILE A 167 23.76 11.19 -5.40
CA ILE A 167 24.66 11.19 -6.56
C ILE A 167 23.82 11.03 -7.83
N THR A 168 24.04 11.93 -8.78
CA THR A 168 23.36 11.95 -10.09
C THR A 168 24.36 12.04 -11.23
N THR A 169 23.90 11.76 -12.45
CA THR A 169 24.64 12.09 -13.67
C THR A 169 24.93 13.59 -13.73
N ARG A 170 26.13 13.97 -14.19
CA ARG A 170 26.50 15.38 -14.41
C ARG A 170 25.45 16.16 -15.20
N GLY A 171 25.03 17.30 -14.67
CA GLY A 171 23.95 18.14 -15.18
C GLY A 171 22.54 17.80 -14.65
N PHE A 172 22.39 16.77 -13.81
CA PHE A 172 21.09 16.28 -13.33
C PHE A 172 20.86 16.40 -11.82
N ARG A 173 21.75 17.09 -11.08
CA ARG A 173 21.58 17.31 -9.63
C ARG A 173 20.28 18.03 -9.23
N ASP A 174 19.62 18.70 -10.18
CA ASP A 174 18.44 19.52 -9.92
C ASP A 174 17.11 18.84 -10.25
N VAL A 175 17.13 17.54 -10.59
CA VAL A 175 15.91 16.77 -10.85
C VAL A 175 14.90 16.85 -9.71
N LEU A 176 15.34 16.72 -8.45
CA LEU A 176 14.45 16.85 -7.28
C LEU A 176 13.96 18.28 -7.05
N GLU A 177 14.76 19.28 -7.44
CA GLU A 177 14.37 20.69 -7.33
C GLU A 177 13.32 21.04 -8.38
N ILE A 178 13.53 20.64 -9.63
CA ILE A 178 12.63 21.00 -10.73
C ILE A 178 11.31 20.23 -10.59
N GLY A 179 11.38 18.94 -10.24
CA GLY A 179 10.23 18.05 -10.18
C GLY A 179 9.50 17.98 -11.52
N ARG A 180 8.17 18.05 -11.47
CA ARG A 180 7.31 18.14 -12.68
C ARG A 180 6.67 19.51 -12.87
N GLN A 181 7.06 20.51 -12.08
CA GLN A 181 6.44 21.85 -12.05
C GLN A 181 4.90 21.85 -11.84
N SER A 182 4.33 20.71 -11.45
CA SER A 182 2.91 20.56 -11.14
C SER A 182 2.60 21.18 -9.78
N ARG A 183 1.56 22.03 -9.71
CA ARG A 183 1.06 22.56 -8.44
C ARG A 183 0.06 21.59 -7.81
N LEU A 184 0.26 21.28 -6.53
CA LEU A 184 -0.68 20.46 -5.74
C LEU A 184 -2.06 21.11 -5.65
N HIS A 185 -2.08 22.42 -5.40
CA HIS A 185 -3.30 23.22 -5.31
C HIS A 185 -3.23 24.29 -6.40
N LEU A 186 -3.81 23.98 -7.56
CA LEU A 186 -3.68 24.81 -8.76
C LEU A 186 -4.10 26.27 -8.54
N TYR A 187 -5.16 26.48 -7.74
CA TYR A 187 -5.79 27.79 -7.51
C TYR A 187 -5.47 28.43 -6.16
N ASP A 188 -4.85 27.69 -5.22
CA ASP A 188 -4.48 28.28 -3.92
C ASP A 188 -3.02 28.70 -3.93
N SER A 189 -2.76 29.94 -4.34
CA SER A 189 -1.42 30.52 -4.43
C SER A 189 -0.75 30.77 -3.08
N ARG A 190 -1.47 30.59 -1.97
CA ARG A 190 -0.91 30.74 -0.61
C ARG A 190 -0.19 29.48 -0.16
N LEU A 191 -0.53 28.33 -0.73
CA LEU A 191 0.11 27.06 -0.41
C LEU A 191 1.41 26.90 -1.21
N PRO A 192 2.44 26.22 -0.65
CA PRO A 192 3.64 25.91 -1.39
C PRO A 192 3.31 25.18 -2.70
N ALA A 193 3.94 25.61 -3.79
CA ALA A 193 3.69 25.01 -5.11
C ALA A 193 4.05 23.51 -5.15
N LYS A 194 5.08 23.12 -4.38
CA LYS A 194 5.61 21.77 -4.27
C LYS A 194 6.18 21.53 -2.86
N PRO A 195 6.33 20.27 -2.42
CA PRO A 195 7.08 19.92 -1.22
C PRO A 195 8.55 20.38 -1.32
N GLU A 196 9.18 20.58 -0.16
CA GLU A 196 10.63 20.82 -0.10
C GLU A 196 11.39 19.61 -0.65
N PRO A 197 12.50 19.78 -1.40
CA PRO A 197 13.25 18.63 -1.90
C PRO A 197 13.82 17.78 -0.76
N LEU A 198 13.63 16.45 -0.84
CA LEU A 198 14.13 15.46 0.14
C LEU A 198 15.61 15.59 0.46
N VAL A 199 16.41 16.03 -0.52
CA VAL A 199 17.85 16.21 -0.39
C VAL A 199 18.18 17.68 -0.68
N PRO A 200 18.80 18.42 0.26
CA PRO A 200 19.16 19.81 0.04
C PRO A 200 20.24 19.93 -1.03
N ARG A 201 20.28 21.05 -1.77
CA ARG A 201 21.14 21.24 -2.95
C ARG A 201 22.62 20.92 -2.72
N ARG A 202 23.16 21.28 -1.56
CA ARG A 202 24.57 21.05 -1.20
C ARG A 202 24.94 19.57 -1.07
N LEU A 203 23.96 18.70 -0.85
CA LEU A 203 24.14 17.24 -0.74
C LEU A 203 23.75 16.50 -2.04
N ARG A 204 23.51 17.23 -3.13
CA ARG A 204 23.22 16.69 -4.46
C ARG A 204 24.46 16.85 -5.32
N LEU A 205 25.28 15.81 -5.34
CA LEU A 205 26.54 15.77 -6.07
C LEU A 205 26.39 15.03 -7.39
N GLU A 206 27.33 15.27 -8.28
CA GLU A 206 27.31 14.76 -9.65
C GLU A 206 28.56 13.95 -9.91
N VAL A 207 28.43 12.94 -10.75
CA VAL A 207 29.57 12.18 -11.28
C VAL A 207 29.57 12.24 -12.80
N THR A 208 30.76 12.29 -13.39
CA THR A 208 30.95 12.19 -14.83
C THR A 208 30.66 10.76 -15.30
N GLU A 209 29.54 10.61 -16.00
CA GLU A 209 29.05 9.35 -16.55
C GLU A 209 27.92 9.68 -17.55
N ARG A 210 27.65 8.80 -18.53
CA ARG A 210 26.42 8.86 -19.32
C ARG A 210 26.05 7.51 -19.91
N VAL A 211 24.82 7.08 -19.67
CA VAL A 211 24.17 5.95 -20.34
C VAL A 211 23.08 6.45 -21.29
N GLY A 212 22.96 5.85 -22.48
CA GLY A 212 21.91 6.10 -23.47
C GLY A 212 20.60 5.39 -23.13
N PRO A 213 19.47 5.78 -23.75
CA PRO A 213 18.16 5.15 -23.49
C PRO A 213 18.07 3.68 -23.92
N ASP A 214 18.97 3.24 -24.80
CA ASP A 214 19.16 1.84 -25.23
C ASP A 214 20.14 1.06 -24.34
N GLY A 215 20.70 1.70 -23.30
CA GLY A 215 21.68 1.11 -22.40
C GLY A 215 23.13 1.23 -22.87
N SER A 216 23.40 1.88 -24.01
CA SER A 216 24.77 2.13 -24.49
C SER A 216 25.54 3.05 -23.52
N ILE A 217 26.81 2.77 -23.27
CA ILE A 217 27.67 3.65 -22.49
C ILE A 217 28.20 4.75 -23.41
N LEU A 218 27.75 5.98 -23.20
CA LEU A 218 28.18 7.16 -23.98
C LEU A 218 29.39 7.84 -23.36
N ILE A 219 29.44 7.89 -22.02
CA ILE A 219 30.57 8.39 -21.25
C ILE A 219 30.83 7.39 -20.11
N PRO A 220 32.02 6.78 -20.03
CA PRO A 220 32.39 5.90 -18.93
C PRO A 220 32.30 6.59 -17.57
N LEU A 221 32.06 5.81 -16.51
CA LEU A 221 32.08 6.30 -15.14
C LEU A 221 33.49 6.76 -14.73
N ASP A 222 33.63 8.03 -14.35
CA ASP A 222 34.86 8.54 -13.74
C ASP A 222 34.89 8.25 -12.24
N VAL A 223 35.57 7.17 -11.87
CA VAL A 223 35.69 6.71 -10.49
C VAL A 223 36.58 7.65 -9.66
N ASN A 224 37.43 8.47 -10.29
CA ASN A 224 38.36 9.35 -9.55
C ASN A 224 37.63 10.48 -8.82
N GLU A 225 36.45 10.88 -9.30
CA GLU A 225 35.61 11.90 -8.67
C GLU A 225 35.00 11.42 -7.34
N LEU A 226 34.92 10.10 -7.12
CA LEU A 226 34.24 9.51 -5.97
C LEU A 226 34.89 9.90 -4.63
N ALA A 227 36.22 9.99 -4.58
CA ALA A 227 36.94 10.33 -3.35
C ALA A 227 36.55 11.72 -2.81
N ALA A 228 36.34 12.69 -3.70
CA ALA A 228 35.89 14.03 -3.33
C ALA A 228 34.43 14.03 -2.86
N ILE A 229 33.56 13.30 -3.56
CA ILE A 229 32.14 13.14 -3.20
C ILE A 229 31.99 12.54 -1.80
N VAL A 230 32.71 11.45 -1.52
CA VAL A 230 32.72 10.77 -0.21
C VAL A 230 33.17 11.73 0.89
N LYS A 231 34.29 12.44 0.67
CA LYS A 231 34.80 13.41 1.64
C LYS A 231 33.78 14.51 1.96
N THR A 232 33.09 15.04 0.96
CA THR A 232 32.04 16.05 1.19
C THR A 232 30.87 15.48 1.98
N PHE A 233 30.42 14.25 1.67
CA PHE A 233 29.35 13.60 2.40
C PHE A 233 29.71 13.29 3.86
N GLU A 234 30.93 12.83 4.13
CA GLU A 234 31.44 12.62 5.49
C GLU A 234 31.48 13.94 6.27
N GLN A 235 31.97 15.02 5.66
CA GLN A 235 32.03 16.36 6.29
C GLN A 235 30.65 16.93 6.64
N GLU A 236 29.65 16.65 5.80
CA GLU A 236 28.27 17.12 6.00
C GLU A 236 27.43 16.18 6.90
N GLY A 237 28.03 15.09 7.39
CA GLY A 237 27.35 14.12 8.26
C GLY A 237 26.26 13.32 7.54
N VAL A 238 26.46 12.98 6.27
CA VAL A 238 25.54 12.11 5.52
C VAL A 238 25.54 10.72 6.13
N GLU A 239 24.35 10.22 6.46
CA GLU A 239 24.15 8.89 7.07
C GLU A 239 23.85 7.80 6.04
N SER A 240 23.30 8.20 4.87
CA SER A 240 22.84 7.29 3.83
C SER A 240 22.97 7.92 2.45
N VAL A 241 23.26 7.12 1.42
CA VAL A 241 23.49 7.63 0.05
C VAL A 241 22.48 7.05 -0.92
N ALA A 242 21.90 7.92 -1.75
CA ALA A 242 21.10 7.56 -2.91
C ALA A 242 21.90 7.79 -4.20
N VAL A 243 21.84 6.84 -5.14
CA VAL A 243 22.44 6.96 -6.47
C VAL A 243 21.35 6.80 -7.52
N CYS A 244 21.18 7.82 -8.37
CA CYS A 244 20.23 7.80 -9.47
C CYS A 244 20.85 8.44 -10.71
N LEU A 245 21.36 7.60 -11.61
CA LEU A 245 21.97 8.03 -12.87
C LEU A 245 20.93 8.02 -13.99
N LEU A 246 21.10 8.77 -15.06
CA LEU A 246 20.17 8.67 -16.19
C LEU A 246 20.27 7.32 -16.86
N HIS A 247 19.12 6.75 -17.22
CA HIS A 247 19.02 5.46 -17.91
C HIS A 247 19.70 4.28 -17.18
N GLY A 248 19.97 4.41 -15.86
CA GLY A 248 20.44 3.30 -15.04
C GLY A 248 19.47 2.10 -15.01
N TYR A 249 18.19 2.32 -15.32
CA TYR A 249 17.21 1.24 -15.53
C TYR A 249 17.48 0.40 -16.79
N ALA A 250 18.11 0.98 -17.81
CA ALA A 250 18.44 0.31 -19.07
C ALA A 250 19.78 -0.42 -18.96
N ASN A 251 20.77 0.21 -18.31
CA ASN A 251 22.06 -0.41 -18.00
C ASN A 251 22.51 -0.02 -16.58
N PRO A 252 22.43 -0.93 -15.60
CA PRO A 252 22.72 -0.65 -14.19
C PRO A 252 24.22 -0.68 -13.85
N THR A 253 25.11 -0.91 -14.82
CA THR A 253 26.55 -1.17 -14.58
C THR A 253 27.22 -0.07 -13.76
N HIS A 254 27.02 1.20 -14.13
CA HIS A 254 27.62 2.33 -13.40
C HIS A 254 27.05 2.49 -11.99
N GLU A 255 25.74 2.30 -11.82
CA GLU A 255 25.11 2.39 -10.49
C GLU A 255 25.62 1.29 -9.55
N ARG A 256 25.74 0.04 -10.06
CA ARG A 256 26.29 -1.08 -9.28
C ARG A 256 27.75 -0.86 -8.90
N ALA A 257 28.56 -0.30 -9.81
CA ALA A 257 29.95 0.06 -9.53
C ALA A 257 30.04 1.11 -8.41
N LEU A 258 29.20 2.16 -8.48
CA LEU A 258 29.11 3.17 -7.41
C LEU A 258 28.66 2.56 -6.09
N LYS A 259 27.65 1.67 -6.09
CA LYS A 259 27.18 0.97 -4.88
C LYS A 259 28.34 0.25 -4.18
N ALA A 260 29.08 -0.56 -4.94
CA ALA A 260 30.19 -1.34 -4.40
C ALA A 260 31.31 -0.47 -3.83
N ALA A 261 31.59 0.68 -4.45
CA ALA A 261 32.60 1.61 -3.98
C ALA A 261 32.14 2.39 -2.73
N LEU A 262 30.89 2.87 -2.71
CA LEU A 262 30.30 3.64 -1.60
C LEU A 262 30.05 2.79 -0.34
N ALA A 263 29.78 1.49 -0.50
CA ALA A 263 29.51 0.58 0.62
C ALA A 263 30.69 0.45 1.61
N ARG A 264 31.89 0.91 1.25
CA ARG A 264 33.07 0.96 2.13
C ARG A 264 33.05 2.15 3.09
N HIS A 265 32.26 3.17 2.77
CA HIS A 265 32.21 4.45 3.50
C HIS A 265 30.87 4.66 4.19
N PHE A 266 29.78 4.18 3.59
CA PHE A 266 28.43 4.35 4.10
C PHE A 266 27.76 2.99 4.30
N ALA A 267 27.18 2.77 5.47
CA ALA A 267 26.46 1.53 5.79
C ALA A 267 25.18 1.35 4.94
N HIS A 268 24.63 2.44 4.41
CA HIS A 268 23.37 2.45 3.69
C HIS A 268 23.54 3.14 2.33
N VAL A 269 23.40 2.35 1.26
CA VAL A 269 23.48 2.84 -0.13
C VAL A 269 22.32 2.27 -0.94
N SER A 270 21.45 3.15 -1.43
CA SER A 270 20.35 2.82 -2.34
C SER A 270 20.74 3.19 -3.76
N VAL A 271 20.63 2.25 -4.70
CA VAL A 271 20.79 2.53 -6.13
C VAL A 271 19.48 2.34 -6.85
N SER A 272 19.15 3.30 -7.71
CA SER A 272 17.82 3.38 -8.28
C SER A 272 17.44 2.20 -9.17
N SER A 273 18.40 1.55 -9.83
CA SER A 273 18.19 0.33 -10.61
C SER A 273 17.78 -0.89 -9.77
N ASP A 274 18.10 -0.92 -8.48
CA ASP A 274 17.65 -1.97 -7.56
C ASP A 274 16.29 -1.62 -6.92
N ILE A 275 16.02 -0.33 -6.72
CA ILE A 275 14.79 0.15 -6.07
C ILE A 275 13.62 0.27 -7.06
N ASN A 276 13.88 0.85 -8.23
CA ASN A 276 12.89 1.14 -9.26
C ASN A 276 13.56 1.20 -10.64
N ALA A 277 13.59 0.07 -11.34
CA ALA A 277 14.12 -0.05 -12.71
C ALA A 277 13.14 0.41 -13.79
N GLU A 278 12.42 1.51 -13.54
CA GLU A 278 11.51 2.13 -14.50
C GLU A 278 12.03 3.49 -15.01
N PHE A 279 11.68 3.85 -16.25
CA PHE A 279 11.93 5.17 -16.83
C PHE A 279 11.18 6.28 -16.06
N ARG A 280 11.55 7.55 -16.28
CA ARG A 280 11.16 8.77 -15.53
C ARG A 280 12.05 9.04 -14.31
N GLU A 281 13.03 9.91 -14.54
CA GLU A 281 14.10 10.30 -13.64
C GLU A 281 13.63 10.95 -12.33
N TYR A 282 12.58 11.78 -12.34
CA TYR A 282 12.12 12.45 -11.13
C TYR A 282 11.52 11.46 -10.11
N GLU A 283 10.54 10.67 -10.53
CA GLU A 283 9.86 9.70 -9.67
C GLU A 283 10.83 8.61 -9.19
N ARG A 284 11.74 8.19 -10.07
CA ARG A 284 12.82 7.26 -9.74
C ARG A 284 13.83 7.83 -8.73
N THR A 285 14.26 9.09 -8.91
CA THR A 285 15.14 9.77 -7.94
C THR A 285 14.44 9.96 -6.59
N SER A 286 13.18 10.41 -6.60
CA SER A 286 12.37 10.61 -5.40
C SER A 286 12.22 9.31 -4.59
N THR A 287 11.86 8.22 -5.27
CA THR A 287 11.71 6.89 -4.66
C THR A 287 13.03 6.39 -4.05
N THR A 288 14.13 6.54 -4.78
CA THR A 288 15.46 6.11 -4.32
C THR A 288 15.95 6.93 -3.13
N ALA A 289 15.72 8.25 -3.15
CA ALA A 289 16.06 9.14 -2.04
C ALA A 289 15.22 8.85 -0.78
N LEU A 290 13.92 8.59 -0.93
CA LEU A 290 13.05 8.17 0.19
C LEU A 290 13.51 6.85 0.79
N ASN A 291 13.85 5.86 -0.04
CA ASN A 291 14.37 4.59 0.45
C ASN A 291 15.67 4.79 1.25
N ALA A 292 16.62 5.56 0.71
CA ALA A 292 17.85 5.90 1.42
C ALA A 292 17.59 6.63 2.75
N ALA A 293 16.63 7.54 2.79
CA ALA A 293 16.30 8.31 3.99
C ALA A 293 15.76 7.43 5.13
N VAL A 294 14.98 6.41 4.82
CA VAL A 294 14.39 5.53 5.85
C VAL A 294 15.24 4.30 6.17
N MET A 295 16.28 4.01 5.38
CA MET A 295 17.16 2.86 5.60
C MET A 295 17.75 2.77 7.01
N PRO A 296 18.37 3.81 7.60
CA PRO A 296 18.99 3.67 8.93
C PRO A 296 17.97 3.36 10.02
N LEU A 297 16.83 4.05 10.00
CA LEU A 297 15.75 3.88 10.96
C LEU A 297 15.09 2.49 10.84
N ALA A 298 14.80 2.05 9.62
CA ALA A 298 14.20 0.74 9.37
C ALA A 298 15.16 -0.41 9.71
N ASN A 299 16.44 -0.30 9.35
CA ASN A 299 17.45 -1.32 9.67
C ASN A 299 17.63 -1.50 11.18
N ARG A 300 17.66 -0.39 11.94
CA ARG A 300 17.71 -0.42 13.40
C ARG A 300 16.49 -1.14 13.97
N TYR A 301 15.30 -0.74 13.54
CA TYR A 301 14.03 -1.33 14.00
C TYR A 301 13.95 -2.84 13.72
N VAL A 302 14.23 -3.24 12.48
CA VAL A 302 14.22 -4.64 12.08
C VAL A 302 15.31 -5.43 12.82
N GLY A 303 16.48 -4.83 13.08
CA GLY A 303 17.52 -5.41 13.92
C GLY A 303 17.07 -5.67 15.36
N GLU A 304 16.52 -4.64 16.01
CA GLU A 304 15.98 -4.76 17.37
C GLU A 304 14.89 -5.83 17.46
N LEU A 305 14.02 -5.92 16.45
CA LEU A 305 12.96 -6.93 16.40
C LEU A 305 13.52 -8.35 16.22
N VAL A 306 14.51 -8.53 15.34
CA VAL A 306 15.20 -9.83 15.16
C VAL A 306 15.88 -10.27 16.46
N ASP A 307 16.62 -9.38 17.12
CA ASP A 307 17.30 -9.67 18.38
C ASP A 307 16.30 -9.98 19.50
N ALA A 308 15.21 -9.21 19.57
CA ALA A 308 14.12 -9.39 20.52
C ALA A 308 13.44 -10.76 20.36
N LEU A 309 13.14 -11.16 19.13
CA LEU A 309 12.56 -12.46 18.81
C LEU A 309 13.56 -13.60 19.04
N GLY A 310 14.83 -13.44 18.65
CA GLY A 310 15.86 -14.46 18.87
C GLY A 310 16.04 -14.85 20.34
N ARG A 311 15.82 -13.91 21.26
CA ARG A 311 15.87 -14.16 22.72
C ARG A 311 14.66 -14.91 23.28
N ARG A 312 13.49 -14.83 22.65
CA ARG A 312 12.21 -15.34 23.21
C ARG A 312 11.54 -16.43 22.37
N ALA A 313 11.70 -16.42 21.06
CA ALA A 313 11.09 -17.32 20.08
C ALA A 313 12.16 -17.88 19.12
N SER A 314 13.17 -18.55 19.67
CA SER A 314 14.30 -19.07 18.89
C SER A 314 13.84 -20.05 17.80
N GLY A 315 14.02 -19.64 16.54
CA GLY A 315 13.68 -20.43 15.35
C GLY A 315 12.36 -20.07 14.66
N ALA A 316 11.63 -19.05 15.09
CA ALA A 316 10.48 -18.53 14.33
C ALA A 316 10.97 -17.67 13.14
N ALA A 317 10.40 -17.90 11.95
CA ALA A 317 10.67 -17.06 10.78
C ALA A 317 9.98 -15.70 10.94
N LEU A 318 10.70 -14.60 10.71
CA LEU A 318 10.14 -13.25 10.71
C LEU A 318 9.92 -12.78 9.26
N HIS A 319 8.68 -12.42 8.94
CA HIS A 319 8.33 -11.83 7.65
C HIS A 319 7.73 -10.44 7.85
N LEU A 320 8.06 -9.52 6.95
CA LEU A 320 7.66 -8.12 7.01
C LEU A 320 6.64 -7.86 5.92
N LEU A 321 5.54 -7.21 6.27
CA LEU A 321 4.50 -6.86 5.32
C LEU A 321 4.95 -5.66 4.47
N HIS A 322 4.78 -5.77 3.15
CA HIS A 322 5.04 -4.69 2.21
C HIS A 322 3.74 -4.09 1.63
N SER A 323 3.86 -2.89 1.06
CA SER A 323 2.75 -2.02 0.62
C SER A 323 1.82 -2.66 -0.42
N ALA A 324 2.24 -3.71 -1.11
CA ALA A 324 1.43 -4.39 -2.12
C ALA A 324 0.57 -5.53 -1.53
N GLY A 325 0.54 -5.67 -0.20
CA GLY A 325 -0.28 -6.67 0.51
C GLY A 325 0.35 -8.06 0.54
N GLY A 326 1.67 -8.15 0.51
CA GLY A 326 2.41 -9.40 0.59
C GLY A 326 3.52 -9.34 1.64
N MET A 327 4.18 -10.47 1.86
CA MET A 327 5.27 -10.63 2.81
C MET A 327 6.63 -10.69 2.11
N MET A 328 7.66 -10.14 2.77
CA MET A 328 9.05 -10.21 2.35
C MET A 328 9.97 -10.60 3.51
N SER A 329 11.16 -11.08 3.16
CA SER A 329 12.20 -11.43 4.13
C SER A 329 12.75 -10.22 4.89
N VAL A 330 13.46 -10.50 5.99
CA VAL A 330 14.21 -9.50 6.76
C VAL A 330 15.25 -8.79 5.89
N GLU A 331 15.98 -9.54 5.08
CA GLU A 331 17.02 -9.04 4.18
C GLU A 331 16.41 -8.09 3.12
N ALA A 332 15.28 -8.49 2.54
CA ALA A 332 14.55 -7.67 1.58
C ALA A 332 14.04 -6.37 2.22
N ALA A 333 13.49 -6.44 3.43
CA ALA A 333 13.02 -5.28 4.19
C ALA A 333 14.16 -4.31 4.55
N ARG A 334 15.34 -4.82 4.89
CA ARG A 334 16.54 -4.03 5.18
C ARG A 334 17.10 -3.32 3.95
N ALA A 335 17.03 -3.98 2.79
CA ALA A 335 17.49 -3.42 1.51
C ALA A 335 16.51 -2.42 0.90
N ARG A 336 15.19 -2.67 1.01
CA ARG A 336 14.12 -1.87 0.39
C ARG A 336 13.04 -1.44 1.40
N PRO A 337 13.40 -0.75 2.50
CA PRO A 337 12.46 -0.45 3.58
C PRO A 337 11.32 0.49 3.17
N LEU A 338 11.47 1.25 2.08
CA LEU A 338 10.36 2.07 1.56
C LEU A 338 9.14 1.21 1.19
N ALA A 339 9.34 -0.06 0.82
CA ALA A 339 8.26 -0.99 0.55
C ALA A 339 7.42 -1.34 1.80
N MET A 340 7.83 -0.97 3.01
CA MET A 340 7.00 -1.14 4.23
C MET A 340 6.07 0.06 4.47
N ALA A 341 6.19 1.13 3.68
CA ALA A 341 5.33 2.30 3.82
C ALA A 341 3.86 1.91 3.55
N ALA A 342 2.94 2.42 4.35
CA ALA A 342 1.52 2.07 4.30
C ALA A 342 1.24 0.54 4.38
N SER A 343 2.08 -0.23 5.08
CA SER A 343 1.85 -1.66 5.29
C SER A 343 0.60 -1.95 6.11
N GLY A 344 0.26 -1.15 7.14
CA GLY A 344 -0.97 -1.33 7.93
C GLY A 344 -2.26 -1.36 7.09
N PRO A 345 -2.56 -0.32 6.29
CA PRO A 345 -3.70 -0.34 5.36
C PRO A 345 -3.62 -1.48 4.34
N ALA A 346 -2.42 -1.83 3.86
CA ALA A 346 -2.23 -2.98 2.98
C ALA A 346 -2.61 -4.31 3.67
N ALA A 347 -2.35 -4.44 4.97
CA ALA A 347 -2.72 -5.59 5.77
C ALA A 347 -4.24 -5.73 5.87
N GLY A 348 -4.93 -4.64 6.23
CA GLY A 348 -6.40 -4.63 6.28
C GLY A 348 -7.03 -5.01 4.95
N VAL A 349 -6.49 -4.52 3.83
CA VAL A 349 -6.93 -4.88 2.48
C VAL A 349 -6.64 -6.35 2.15
N ALA A 350 -5.48 -6.88 2.55
CA ALA A 350 -5.16 -8.29 2.38
C ALA A 350 -6.13 -9.19 3.16
N ALA A 351 -6.46 -8.83 4.41
CA ALA A 351 -7.48 -9.51 5.21
C ALA A 351 -8.87 -9.44 4.56
N ALA A 352 -9.26 -8.27 4.04
CA ALA A 352 -10.53 -8.09 3.35
C ALA A 352 -10.61 -8.94 2.07
N THR A 353 -9.51 -9.01 1.31
CA THR A 353 -9.40 -9.84 0.10
C THR A 353 -9.54 -11.32 0.45
N TYR A 354 -8.88 -11.76 1.51
CA TYR A 354 -8.98 -13.11 2.03
C TYR A 354 -10.43 -13.45 2.46
N VAL A 355 -11.09 -12.57 3.22
CA VAL A 355 -12.50 -12.75 3.61
C VAL A 355 -13.41 -12.77 2.38
N ALA A 356 -13.20 -11.87 1.41
CA ALA A 356 -13.99 -11.84 0.18
C ALA A 356 -13.95 -13.19 -0.56
N LEU A 357 -12.74 -13.74 -0.75
CA LEU A 357 -12.53 -15.07 -1.35
C LEU A 357 -13.26 -16.18 -0.58
N ARG A 358 -13.16 -16.18 0.75
CA ARG A 358 -13.78 -17.22 1.61
C ARG A 358 -15.29 -17.17 1.65
N LEU A 359 -15.87 -15.99 1.38
CA LEU A 359 -17.31 -15.77 1.27
C LEU A 359 -17.83 -15.87 -0.17
N GLY A 360 -16.97 -16.15 -1.14
CA GLY A 360 -17.35 -16.20 -2.55
C GLY A 360 -17.78 -14.84 -3.10
N LEU A 361 -17.28 -13.75 -2.51
CA LEU A 361 -17.52 -12.39 -2.97
C LEU A 361 -16.52 -12.05 -4.07
N GLY A 362 -16.95 -12.13 -5.32
CA GLY A 362 -16.10 -11.78 -6.47
C GLY A 362 -15.72 -10.29 -6.49
N ARG A 363 -16.54 -9.41 -5.90
CA ARG A 363 -16.31 -7.96 -5.87
C ARG A 363 -16.61 -7.40 -4.51
N ALA A 364 -15.65 -6.69 -3.93
CA ALA A 364 -15.77 -6.10 -2.61
C ALA A 364 -15.03 -4.76 -2.50
N LEU A 365 -15.47 -3.94 -1.55
CA LEU A 365 -14.77 -2.74 -1.11
C LEU A 365 -14.26 -2.98 0.30
N ALA A 366 -12.94 -2.93 0.48
CA ALA A 366 -12.35 -2.85 1.80
C ALA A 366 -12.58 -1.44 2.34
N PHE A 367 -13.14 -1.33 3.55
CA PHE A 367 -13.46 -0.08 4.22
C PHE A 367 -12.98 -0.14 5.66
N ASP A 368 -11.85 0.49 5.94
CA ASP A 368 -11.30 0.64 7.29
C ASP A 368 -11.63 2.03 7.81
N MET A 369 -12.32 2.14 8.95
CA MET A 369 -12.48 3.41 9.62
C MET A 369 -11.97 3.32 11.06
N GLY A 370 -10.87 4.05 11.28
CA GLY A 370 -10.24 4.23 12.58
C GLY A 370 -10.66 5.52 13.28
N GLY A 371 -9.81 5.99 14.19
CA GLY A 371 -10.02 7.25 14.91
C GLY A 371 -9.70 8.50 14.09
N THR A 372 -8.78 8.43 13.13
CA THR A 372 -8.29 9.62 12.40
C THR A 372 -8.71 9.66 10.95
N THR A 373 -8.77 8.50 10.31
CA THR A 373 -8.91 8.35 8.86
C THR A 373 -9.83 7.20 8.51
N THR A 374 -10.30 7.22 7.27
CA THR A 374 -10.93 6.09 6.61
C THR A 374 -10.12 5.73 5.38
N ASP A 375 -9.82 4.45 5.22
CA ASP A 375 -9.10 3.86 4.10
C ASP A 375 -10.04 2.98 3.27
N VAL A 376 -10.06 3.20 1.96
CA VAL A 376 -10.92 2.45 1.04
C VAL A 376 -10.10 1.83 -0.09
N CYS A 377 -10.30 0.54 -0.37
CA CYS A 377 -9.68 -0.14 -1.51
C CYS A 377 -10.68 -1.00 -2.27
N LEU A 378 -10.51 -1.07 -3.60
CA LEU A 378 -11.28 -1.94 -4.47
C LEU A 378 -10.68 -3.36 -4.48
N ILE A 379 -11.54 -4.38 -4.40
CA ILE A 379 -11.18 -5.79 -4.55
C ILE A 379 -12.04 -6.36 -5.68
N THR A 380 -11.39 -6.92 -6.70
CA THR A 380 -12.06 -7.48 -7.88
C THR A 380 -11.46 -8.85 -8.18
N ASP A 381 -12.32 -9.85 -8.36
CA ASP A 381 -11.97 -11.23 -8.69
C ASP A 381 -10.91 -11.82 -7.74
N GLY A 382 -11.04 -11.51 -6.45
CA GLY A 382 -10.14 -11.99 -5.41
C GLY A 382 -8.79 -11.28 -5.34
N VAL A 383 -8.62 -10.17 -6.06
CA VAL A 383 -7.38 -9.39 -6.09
C VAL A 383 -7.65 -7.95 -5.67
N ALA A 384 -6.88 -7.47 -4.68
CA ALA A 384 -6.89 -6.06 -4.31
C ALA A 384 -6.26 -5.21 -5.42
N GLU A 385 -6.87 -4.07 -5.73
CA GLU A 385 -6.32 -3.16 -6.72
C GLU A 385 -5.02 -2.54 -6.19
N THR A 386 -3.99 -2.53 -7.04
CA THR A 386 -2.68 -1.94 -6.75
C THR A 386 -2.37 -0.80 -7.73
N ALA A 387 -1.65 0.21 -7.26
CA ALA A 387 -1.09 1.28 -8.07
C ALA A 387 0.44 1.16 -8.14
N ALA A 388 1.01 1.35 -9.32
CA ALA A 388 2.47 1.35 -9.52
C ALA A 388 3.15 2.64 -9.03
N GLN A 389 2.37 3.70 -8.83
CA GLN A 389 2.85 4.99 -8.35
C GLN A 389 1.81 5.64 -7.46
N ARG A 390 2.24 6.14 -6.30
CA ARG A 390 1.43 6.92 -5.36
C ARG A 390 2.21 8.12 -4.84
N ARG A 391 1.57 8.94 -4.00
CA ARG A 391 2.24 10.01 -3.27
C ARG A 391 2.31 9.65 -1.79
N LEU A 392 3.47 9.90 -1.18
CA LEU A 392 3.68 9.77 0.26
C LEU A 392 4.28 11.08 0.78
N ALA A 393 3.64 11.72 1.76
CA ALA A 393 4.00 13.06 2.23
C ALA A 393 4.19 14.10 1.11
N GLY A 394 3.41 13.98 0.02
CA GLY A 394 3.50 14.85 -1.16
C GLY A 394 4.54 14.43 -2.21
N TYR A 395 5.48 13.54 -1.89
CA TYR A 395 6.50 13.02 -2.79
C TYR A 395 6.00 11.87 -3.64
N PRO A 396 6.34 11.77 -4.94
CA PRO A 396 6.03 10.59 -5.72
C PRO A 396 6.87 9.39 -5.24
N VAL A 397 6.19 8.27 -5.05
CA VAL A 397 6.74 6.96 -4.75
C VAL A 397 6.30 6.00 -5.85
N ARG A 398 7.26 5.34 -6.48
CA ARG A 398 7.02 4.45 -7.61
C ARG A 398 7.44 3.03 -7.24
N LEU A 399 6.59 2.43 -6.44
CA LEU A 399 6.64 1.03 -5.99
C LEU A 399 5.21 0.49 -6.05
N PRO A 400 5.01 -0.82 -6.24
CA PRO A 400 3.69 -1.43 -6.12
C PRO A 400 3.12 -1.19 -4.71
N MET A 401 1.95 -0.57 -4.65
CA MET A 401 1.23 -0.32 -3.40
C MET A 401 -0.26 -0.61 -3.60
N VAL A 402 -0.95 -1.10 -2.58
CA VAL A 402 -2.41 -1.17 -2.57
C VAL A 402 -2.98 0.22 -2.87
N ALA A 403 -4.00 0.27 -3.72
CA ALA A 403 -4.63 1.49 -4.20
C ALA A 403 -5.64 2.05 -3.18
N VAL A 404 -5.24 2.13 -1.92
CA VAL A 404 -6.03 2.61 -0.78
C VAL A 404 -6.22 4.12 -0.84
N GLU A 405 -7.42 4.61 -1.05
CA GLU A 405 -7.70 6.03 -0.89
C GLU A 405 -8.04 6.36 0.56
N SER A 406 -7.23 7.24 1.16
CA SER A 406 -7.37 7.67 2.55
C SER A 406 -8.06 9.02 2.62
N ILE A 407 -9.06 9.16 3.49
CA ILE A 407 -9.72 10.43 3.78
C ILE A 407 -9.68 10.75 5.28
N GLY A 408 -9.61 12.04 5.61
CA GLY A 408 -9.63 12.55 6.99
C GLY A 408 -11.01 12.50 7.66
N ALA A 409 -11.69 11.36 7.56
CA ALA A 409 -12.97 11.09 8.20
C ALA A 409 -12.85 9.81 9.04
N GLY A 410 -12.52 9.95 10.32
CA GLY A 410 -12.53 8.87 11.31
C GLY A 410 -13.41 9.23 12.50
N GLY A 411 -13.47 8.35 13.51
CA GLY A 411 -14.28 8.61 14.72
C GLY A 411 -13.89 9.89 15.46
N GLY A 412 -12.60 10.22 15.51
CA GLY A 412 -12.06 11.43 16.11
C GLY A 412 -11.99 12.64 15.16
N SER A 413 -12.54 12.57 13.95
CA SER A 413 -12.57 13.75 13.06
C SER A 413 -13.39 14.87 13.70
N ILE A 414 -12.80 16.07 13.74
CA ILE A 414 -13.37 17.22 14.45
C ILE A 414 -14.44 17.89 13.60
N ALA A 415 -15.62 18.06 14.19
CA ALA A 415 -16.70 18.86 13.65
C ALA A 415 -16.47 20.34 13.94
N HIS A 416 -16.60 21.20 12.94
CA HIS A 416 -16.45 22.63 13.10
C HIS A 416 -17.30 23.40 12.08
N VAL A 417 -17.55 24.67 12.37
CA VAL A 417 -18.20 25.61 11.45
C VAL A 417 -17.13 26.43 10.76
N ASP A 418 -17.12 26.45 9.43
CA ASP A 418 -16.19 27.25 8.65
C ASP A 418 -16.58 28.73 8.57
N VAL A 419 -15.77 29.54 7.89
CA VAL A 419 -16.01 30.99 7.73
C VAL A 419 -17.29 31.31 6.94
N ALA A 420 -17.86 30.34 6.23
CA ALA A 420 -19.09 30.47 5.45
C ALA A 420 -20.32 29.94 6.22
N ASN A 421 -20.20 29.69 7.53
CA ASN A 421 -21.23 29.08 8.37
C ASN A 421 -21.67 27.67 7.92
N ALA A 422 -20.82 26.94 7.20
CA ALA A 422 -21.08 25.55 6.82
C ALA A 422 -20.48 24.59 7.85
N LEU A 423 -21.23 23.55 8.21
CA LEU A 423 -20.73 22.43 9.00
C LEU A 423 -19.70 21.63 8.19
N LYS A 424 -18.52 21.42 8.78
CA LYS A 424 -17.44 20.59 8.25
C LYS A 424 -17.04 19.55 9.29
N VAL A 425 -16.63 18.38 8.82
CA VAL A 425 -16.07 17.31 9.66
C VAL A 425 -14.74 16.88 9.05
N GLY A 426 -13.67 16.95 9.85
CA GLY A 426 -12.30 16.79 9.36
C GLY A 426 -11.83 18.02 8.55
N PRO A 427 -10.61 17.99 7.99
CA PRO A 427 -9.64 16.89 8.06
C PRO A 427 -8.88 16.84 9.39
N ARG A 428 -9.03 17.85 10.26
CA ARG A 428 -8.46 17.82 11.62
C ARG A 428 -9.08 16.68 12.42
N SER A 429 -8.25 15.98 13.20
CA SER A 429 -8.67 14.90 14.08
C SER A 429 -8.17 15.17 15.49
N ALA A 430 -8.94 14.75 16.48
CA ALA A 430 -8.57 14.77 17.89
C ALA A 430 -7.53 13.67 18.24
N GLY A 431 -7.23 12.77 17.30
CA GLY A 431 -6.26 11.69 17.50
C GLY A 431 -6.66 10.72 18.62
N ALA A 432 -5.67 10.06 19.21
CA ALA A 432 -5.85 9.26 20.42
C ALA A 432 -5.74 10.10 21.70
N VAL A 433 -4.90 11.15 21.69
CA VAL A 433 -4.73 12.12 22.77
C VAL A 433 -4.68 13.51 22.13
N PRO A 434 -5.55 14.46 22.51
CA PRO A 434 -6.50 14.40 23.62
C PRO A 434 -7.78 13.58 23.34
N GLY A 435 -7.95 13.06 22.13
CA GLY A 435 -9.05 12.18 21.75
C GLY A 435 -10.44 12.86 21.70
N PRO A 436 -11.48 12.13 21.30
CA PRO A 436 -12.88 12.55 21.46
C PRO A 436 -13.18 13.04 22.88
N ALA A 437 -14.05 14.04 23.02
CA ALA A 437 -14.39 14.59 24.34
C ALA A 437 -15.00 13.52 25.26
N CYS A 438 -15.77 12.59 24.69
CA CYS A 438 -16.35 11.46 25.38
C CYS A 438 -15.33 10.48 25.96
N TYR A 439 -14.04 10.51 25.59
CA TYR A 439 -13.03 9.62 26.17
C TYR A 439 -12.53 10.10 27.54
N GLY A 440 -12.83 11.34 27.95
CA GLY A 440 -12.47 11.86 29.28
C GLY A 440 -10.97 12.17 29.48
N ILE A 441 -10.14 12.04 28.43
CA ILE A 441 -8.68 12.19 28.49
C ILE A 441 -8.17 13.56 27.99
N GLY A 442 -9.00 14.60 28.09
CA GLY A 442 -8.64 16.00 27.79
C GLY A 442 -9.22 16.56 26.50
N GLY A 443 -9.96 15.77 25.71
CA GLY A 443 -10.65 16.23 24.50
C GLY A 443 -11.71 17.28 24.79
N THR A 444 -11.75 18.36 23.99
CA THR A 444 -12.70 19.48 24.16
C THR A 444 -13.37 19.93 22.86
N GLU A 445 -12.92 19.44 21.71
CA GLU A 445 -13.56 19.70 20.41
C GLU A 445 -14.57 18.58 20.09
N PRO A 446 -15.72 18.89 19.46
CA PRO A 446 -16.72 17.88 19.10
C PRO A 446 -16.23 16.97 17.96
N THR A 447 -16.45 15.67 18.10
CA THR A 447 -16.02 14.66 17.11
C THR A 447 -17.17 13.78 16.60
N VAL A 448 -16.90 12.94 15.60
CA VAL A 448 -17.86 11.95 15.08
C VAL A 448 -18.25 10.93 16.15
N THR A 449 -17.31 10.49 16.98
CA THR A 449 -17.58 9.58 18.10
C THR A 449 -18.48 10.24 19.16
N ASP A 450 -18.28 11.54 19.45
CA ASP A 450 -19.17 12.28 20.35
C ASP A 450 -20.60 12.32 19.80
N ALA A 451 -20.76 12.60 18.51
CA ALA A 451 -22.06 12.60 17.85
C ALA A 451 -22.73 11.22 17.86
N ASN A 452 -22.00 10.16 17.53
CA ASN A 452 -22.48 8.78 17.60
C ASN A 452 -22.94 8.40 19.01
N LEU A 453 -22.24 8.86 20.05
CA LEU A 453 -22.63 8.64 21.45
C LEU A 453 -23.88 9.42 21.84
N VAL A 454 -24.01 10.67 21.39
CA VAL A 454 -25.22 11.50 21.62
C VAL A 454 -26.45 10.86 20.98
N LEU A 455 -26.31 10.32 19.76
CA LEU A 455 -27.38 9.64 19.02
C LEU A 455 -27.73 8.25 19.57
N GLY A 456 -26.98 7.73 20.55
CA GLY A 456 -27.22 6.40 21.13
C GLY A 456 -26.71 5.24 20.29
N TYR A 457 -25.78 5.48 19.37
CA TYR A 457 -25.18 4.44 18.54
C TYR A 457 -24.02 3.72 19.25
N LEU A 458 -23.51 4.29 20.35
CA LEU A 458 -22.51 3.70 21.23
C LEU A 458 -23.07 3.53 22.63
N ASN A 459 -22.76 2.38 23.24
CA ASN A 459 -23.14 2.08 24.62
C ASN A 459 -22.19 2.78 25.62
N PRO A 460 -22.65 3.73 26.45
CA PRO A 460 -21.81 4.43 27.43
C PRO A 460 -21.44 3.58 28.65
N GLU A 461 -22.21 2.53 28.95
CA GLU A 461 -21.98 1.67 30.13
C GLU A 461 -20.83 0.69 29.92
N ARG A 462 -20.37 0.55 28.67
CA ARG A 462 -19.36 -0.40 28.27
C ARG A 462 -17.97 0.20 28.35
N VAL A 463 -17.01 -0.65 28.72
CA VAL A 463 -15.58 -0.37 28.56
C VAL A 463 -15.11 -1.01 27.24
N TYR A 464 -14.82 -0.18 26.24
CA TYR A 464 -14.33 -0.68 24.94
C TYR A 464 -12.87 -1.10 25.08
N GLY A 465 -12.56 -2.30 24.60
CA GLY A 465 -11.21 -2.87 24.68
C GLY A 465 -10.65 -3.01 26.09
N GLY A 466 -11.52 -3.02 27.12
CA GLY A 466 -11.11 -3.08 28.52
C GLY A 466 -10.48 -1.81 29.10
N SER A 467 -10.29 -0.75 28.30
CA SER A 467 -9.63 0.49 28.76
C SER A 467 -10.35 1.79 28.43
N ILE A 468 -11.26 1.82 27.45
CA ILE A 468 -11.91 3.07 27.00
C ILE A 468 -13.29 3.19 27.64
N HIS A 469 -13.43 4.16 28.54
CA HIS A 469 -14.70 4.56 29.14
C HIS A 469 -15.31 5.75 28.39
N LEU A 470 -16.64 5.76 28.22
CA LEU A 470 -17.33 6.82 27.50
C LEU A 470 -18.14 7.72 28.45
N GLU A 471 -17.84 9.01 28.45
CA GLU A 471 -18.53 10.03 29.24
C GLU A 471 -19.53 10.81 28.37
N ARG A 472 -20.79 10.35 28.36
CA ARG A 472 -21.87 10.97 27.56
C ARG A 472 -22.06 12.48 27.85
N ALA A 473 -21.90 12.91 29.11
CA ALA A 473 -22.05 14.31 29.49
C ALA A 473 -21.06 15.24 28.76
N ARG A 474 -19.82 14.77 28.52
CA ARG A 474 -18.81 15.53 27.77
C ARG A 474 -19.18 15.64 26.30
N ALA A 475 -19.63 14.54 25.68
CA ALA A 475 -20.12 14.54 24.31
C ALA A 475 -21.27 15.53 24.11
N VAL A 476 -22.25 15.51 25.03
CA VAL A 476 -23.38 16.44 25.02
C VAL A 476 -22.90 17.89 25.08
N THR A 477 -21.97 18.21 25.99
CA THR A 477 -21.44 19.56 26.16
C THR A 477 -20.81 20.11 24.88
N VAL A 478 -19.96 19.33 24.20
CA VAL A 478 -19.24 19.80 23.00
C VAL A 478 -20.15 19.87 21.78
N ILE A 479 -21.10 18.94 21.63
CA ILE A 479 -22.06 18.94 20.51
C ILE A 479 -23.08 20.08 20.68
N GLU A 480 -23.60 20.31 21.89
CA GLU A 480 -24.53 21.41 22.16
C GLU A 480 -23.87 22.78 21.96
N SER A 481 -22.59 22.92 22.33
CA SER A 481 -21.80 24.11 22.05
C SER A 481 -21.73 24.41 20.54
N LEU A 482 -21.52 23.36 19.73
CA LEU A 482 -21.52 23.48 18.27
C LEU A 482 -22.91 23.82 17.72
N GLY A 483 -23.95 23.16 18.22
CA GLY A 483 -25.35 23.36 17.81
C GLY A 483 -25.83 24.80 18.05
N ARG A 484 -25.49 25.38 19.21
CA ARG A 484 -25.80 26.78 19.55
C ARG A 484 -25.27 27.79 18.53
N ARG A 485 -24.14 27.51 17.86
CA ARG A 485 -23.57 28.40 16.83
C ARG A 485 -24.39 28.41 15.54
N LEU A 486 -25.13 27.34 15.26
CA LEU A 486 -25.95 27.17 14.05
C LEU A 486 -27.45 27.26 14.33
N GLY A 487 -27.86 27.41 15.60
CA GLY A 487 -29.27 27.41 16.00
C GLY A 487 -29.93 26.03 15.90
N LEU A 488 -29.15 24.95 16.02
CA LEU A 488 -29.63 23.57 15.97
C LEU A 488 -29.73 22.96 17.38
N SER A 489 -30.71 22.09 17.59
CA SER A 489 -30.78 21.28 18.81
C SER A 489 -29.62 20.29 18.92
N LEU A 490 -29.41 19.74 20.12
CA LEU A 490 -28.39 18.72 20.38
C LEU A 490 -28.45 17.55 19.39
N VAL A 491 -29.66 17.02 19.15
CA VAL A 491 -29.88 15.83 18.32
C VAL A 491 -29.71 16.16 16.84
N GLU A 492 -30.23 17.30 16.37
CA GLU A 492 -30.04 17.77 14.99
C GLU A 492 -28.56 18.01 14.68
N MET A 493 -27.83 18.61 15.62
CA MET A 493 -26.40 18.83 15.47
C MET A 493 -25.63 17.50 15.41
N ALA A 494 -25.91 16.56 16.32
CA ALA A 494 -25.26 15.24 16.30
C ALA A 494 -25.54 14.49 14.99
N GLN A 495 -26.79 14.50 14.52
CA GLN A 495 -27.20 13.92 13.25
C GLN A 495 -26.43 14.57 12.08
N GLY A 496 -26.36 15.90 12.05
CA GLY A 496 -25.63 16.63 11.01
C GLY A 496 -24.13 16.29 10.97
N VAL A 497 -23.49 16.08 12.11
CA VAL A 497 -22.09 15.63 12.16
C VAL A 497 -21.93 14.26 11.51
N VAL A 498 -22.80 13.29 11.84
CA VAL A 498 -22.76 11.94 11.27
C VAL A 498 -23.06 11.97 9.77
N GLU A 499 -24.02 12.77 9.32
CA GLU A 499 -24.37 12.91 7.90
C GLU A 499 -23.23 13.51 7.08
N VAL A 500 -22.57 14.56 7.58
CA VAL A 500 -21.40 15.14 6.90
C VAL A 500 -20.23 14.15 6.86
N ALA A 501 -19.99 13.40 7.95
CA ALA A 501 -18.98 12.36 7.96
C ALA A 501 -19.28 11.25 6.94
N ASN A 502 -20.52 10.74 6.91
CA ASN A 502 -20.98 9.74 5.95
C ASN A 502 -20.89 10.24 4.51
N ALA A 503 -21.27 11.50 4.24
CA ALA A 503 -21.14 12.10 2.92
C ALA A 503 -19.68 12.20 2.47
N ASN A 504 -18.74 12.46 3.37
CA ASN A 504 -17.31 12.45 3.07
C ASN A 504 -16.84 11.03 2.71
N MET A 505 -17.22 10.02 3.50
CA MET A 505 -16.90 8.60 3.26
C MET A 505 -17.50 8.06 1.97
N LEU A 506 -18.75 8.41 1.67
CA LEU A 506 -19.41 8.03 0.41
C LEU A 506 -18.69 8.59 -0.82
N ARG A 507 -18.11 9.80 -0.73
CA ARG A 507 -17.28 10.35 -1.81
C ARG A 507 -16.01 9.54 -2.03
N ALA A 508 -15.37 9.03 -0.97
CA ALA A 508 -14.23 8.12 -1.10
C ALA A 508 -14.62 6.79 -1.75
N LEU A 509 -15.75 6.18 -1.33
CA LEU A 509 -16.28 4.97 -1.97
C LEU A 509 -16.48 5.17 -3.48
N ARG A 510 -17.05 6.31 -3.88
CA ARG A 510 -17.25 6.66 -5.31
C ARG A 510 -15.96 6.96 -6.07
N LEU A 511 -14.95 7.52 -5.39
CA LEU A 511 -13.63 7.81 -5.98
C LEU A 511 -12.90 6.53 -6.38
N VAL A 512 -12.94 5.50 -5.54
CA VAL A 512 -12.26 4.22 -5.83
C VAL A 512 -13.03 3.30 -6.77
N SER A 513 -14.30 3.58 -7.04
CA SER A 513 -15.20 2.72 -7.83
C SER A 513 -15.71 3.43 -9.09
N VAL A 514 -16.71 4.31 -8.94
CA VAL A 514 -17.43 4.97 -10.04
C VAL A 514 -16.49 5.76 -10.95
N GLN A 515 -15.51 6.47 -10.39
CA GLN A 515 -14.53 7.21 -11.20
C GLN A 515 -13.56 6.31 -11.97
N ARG A 516 -13.55 5.01 -11.68
CA ARG A 516 -12.80 3.97 -12.40
C ARG A 516 -13.70 3.10 -13.30
N GLY A 517 -14.96 3.48 -13.48
CA GLY A 517 -15.91 2.80 -14.36
C GLY A 517 -16.67 1.63 -13.72
N TYR A 518 -16.68 1.51 -12.39
CA TYR A 518 -17.40 0.44 -11.67
C TYR A 518 -18.76 0.88 -11.15
N ASP A 519 -19.73 -0.04 -11.16
CA ASP A 519 -21.02 0.12 -10.49
C ASP A 519 -20.96 -0.44 -9.07
N LEU A 520 -21.25 0.39 -8.07
CA LEU A 520 -21.21 0.01 -6.65
C LEU A 520 -22.22 -1.09 -6.28
N ARG A 521 -23.30 -1.26 -7.04
CA ARG A 521 -24.32 -2.28 -6.78
C ARG A 521 -23.80 -3.71 -6.92
N ASP A 522 -22.72 -3.87 -7.69
CA ASP A 522 -22.06 -5.16 -7.90
C ASP A 522 -21.12 -5.55 -6.75
N PHE A 523 -20.91 -4.67 -5.76
CA PHE A 523 -19.91 -4.84 -4.70
C PHE A 523 -20.55 -5.13 -3.35
N ALA A 524 -19.88 -5.94 -2.55
CA ALA A 524 -20.09 -5.99 -1.11
C ALA A 524 -19.19 -4.97 -0.39
N LEU A 525 -19.62 -4.43 0.74
CA LEU A 525 -18.78 -3.56 1.59
C LEU A 525 -18.21 -4.37 2.77
N ILE A 526 -16.90 -4.57 2.83
CA ILE A 526 -16.23 -5.21 3.98
C ILE A 526 -15.77 -4.10 4.92
N ALA A 527 -16.54 -3.87 5.99
CA ALA A 527 -16.32 -2.79 6.94
C ALA A 527 -15.61 -3.28 8.19
N TYR A 528 -14.42 -2.73 8.44
CA TYR A 528 -13.59 -3.04 9.59
C TYR A 528 -13.01 -1.76 10.22
N GLY A 529 -12.10 -1.92 11.18
CA GLY A 529 -11.71 -0.86 12.09
C GLY A 529 -12.69 -0.71 13.26
N GLY A 530 -12.31 0.11 14.24
CA GLY A 530 -13.12 0.32 15.44
C GLY A 530 -14.43 1.05 15.15
N ALA A 531 -14.39 2.02 14.23
CA ALA A 531 -15.51 2.92 13.93
C ALA A 531 -16.24 2.58 12.62
N GLY A 532 -15.71 1.72 11.75
CA GLY A 532 -16.35 1.42 10.46
C GLY A 532 -17.74 0.79 10.55
N PRO A 533 -17.94 -0.26 11.37
CA PRO A 533 -19.20 -0.99 11.43
C PRO A 533 -20.43 -0.17 11.83
N ILE A 534 -20.26 0.95 12.54
CA ILE A 534 -21.37 1.82 12.95
C ILE A 534 -21.93 2.65 11.77
N HIS A 535 -21.09 2.96 10.78
CA HIS A 535 -21.43 3.76 9.60
C HIS A 535 -21.75 2.91 8.37
N ALA A 536 -21.27 1.66 8.33
CA ALA A 536 -21.28 0.79 7.15
C ALA A 536 -22.69 0.55 6.59
N GLY A 537 -23.69 0.29 7.45
CA GLY A 537 -25.06 0.04 7.01
C GLY A 537 -25.69 1.24 6.27
N ALA A 538 -25.49 2.46 6.78
CA ALA A 538 -25.99 3.68 6.15
C ALA A 538 -25.23 3.99 4.85
N LEU A 539 -23.91 3.85 4.85
CA LEU A 539 -23.07 4.06 3.67
C LEU A 539 -23.45 3.10 2.53
N ALA A 540 -23.62 1.82 2.85
CA ALA A 540 -24.00 0.82 1.87
C ALA A 540 -25.38 1.10 1.27
N ARG A 541 -26.38 1.44 2.10
CA ARG A 541 -27.73 1.84 1.64
C ARG A 541 -27.67 3.07 0.70
N GLN A 542 -26.89 4.10 1.05
CA GLN A 542 -26.71 5.30 0.20
C GLN A 542 -25.92 5.03 -1.09
N ALA A 543 -25.05 4.03 -1.08
CA ALA A 543 -24.25 3.62 -2.22
C ALA A 543 -24.99 2.63 -3.15
N GLY A 544 -26.12 2.05 -2.72
CA GLY A 544 -26.80 0.97 -3.44
C GLY A 544 -26.13 -0.40 -3.25
N ILE A 545 -25.30 -0.57 -2.22
CA ILE A 545 -24.62 -1.83 -1.91
C ILE A 545 -25.58 -2.72 -1.11
N ALA A 546 -25.91 -3.88 -1.66
CA ALA A 546 -26.87 -4.82 -1.07
C ALA A 546 -26.34 -5.52 0.19
N ARG A 547 -25.02 -5.75 0.27
CA ARG A 547 -24.41 -6.57 1.32
C ARG A 547 -23.23 -5.87 2.00
N VAL A 548 -23.26 -5.83 3.33
CA VAL A 548 -22.14 -5.43 4.18
C VAL A 548 -21.63 -6.65 4.94
N VAL A 549 -20.31 -6.80 5.02
CA VAL A 549 -19.65 -7.79 5.86
C VAL A 549 -18.87 -7.06 6.95
N VAL A 550 -19.12 -7.40 8.20
CA VAL A 550 -18.30 -6.97 9.34
C VAL A 550 -17.51 -8.17 9.86
N PRO A 551 -16.19 -8.22 9.59
CA PRO A 551 -15.35 -9.35 9.98
C PRO A 551 -15.34 -9.60 11.49
N VAL A 552 -14.92 -10.81 11.89
CA VAL A 552 -14.63 -11.12 13.30
C VAL A 552 -13.37 -10.35 13.68
N HIS A 553 -13.30 -9.81 14.90
CA HIS A 553 -12.18 -8.98 15.36
C HIS A 553 -11.92 -7.77 14.44
N SER A 554 -12.97 -7.07 14.02
CA SER A 554 -12.87 -5.91 13.12
C SER A 554 -11.86 -4.85 13.59
N GLY A 555 -11.65 -4.70 14.90
CA GLY A 555 -10.69 -3.77 15.51
C GLY A 555 -9.22 -4.20 15.50
N ALA A 556 -8.91 -5.45 15.10
CA ALA A 556 -7.56 -6.02 14.96
C ALA A 556 -7.37 -6.70 13.58
N PHE A 557 -8.19 -6.32 12.61
CA PHE A 557 -8.31 -7.01 11.32
C PHE A 557 -7.04 -6.92 10.46
N SER A 558 -6.28 -5.83 10.58
CA SER A 558 -4.98 -5.67 9.91
C SER A 558 -3.95 -6.72 10.35
N ALA A 559 -3.96 -7.14 11.61
CA ALA A 559 -3.08 -8.21 12.09
C ALA A 559 -3.46 -9.59 11.51
N LEU A 560 -4.75 -9.85 11.24
CA LEU A 560 -5.15 -11.01 10.44
C LEU A 560 -4.59 -10.91 9.02
N GLY A 561 -4.58 -9.69 8.45
CA GLY A 561 -3.96 -9.38 7.17
C GLY A 561 -2.51 -9.81 7.09
N CYS A 562 -1.74 -9.52 8.15
CA CYS A 562 -0.38 -10.02 8.27
C CYS A 562 -0.34 -11.57 8.22
N LEU A 563 -1.20 -12.27 8.95
CA LEU A 563 -1.20 -13.74 8.93
C LEU A 563 -1.52 -14.36 7.56
N VAL A 564 -2.46 -13.77 6.82
CA VAL A 564 -2.97 -14.36 5.56
C VAL A 564 -2.25 -13.87 4.31
N SER A 565 -1.36 -12.88 4.44
CA SER A 565 -0.62 -12.35 3.31
C SER A 565 0.45 -13.34 2.84
N PRO A 566 0.48 -13.70 1.55
CA PRO A 566 1.49 -14.62 1.03
C PRO A 566 2.85 -13.93 0.95
N LEU A 567 3.92 -14.73 1.01
CA LEU A 567 5.23 -14.29 0.53
C LEU A 567 5.11 -13.90 -0.94
N ARG A 568 5.56 -12.69 -1.27
CA ARG A 568 5.39 -12.09 -2.59
C ARG A 568 6.60 -11.23 -2.94
N TYR A 569 7.10 -11.39 -4.16
CA TYR A 569 8.17 -10.58 -4.71
C TYR A 569 7.78 -10.07 -6.10
N ASP A 570 7.84 -8.75 -6.26
CA ASP A 570 7.56 -8.06 -7.51
C ASP A 570 8.86 -7.57 -8.15
N ALA A 571 8.98 -7.75 -9.45
CA ALA A 571 10.04 -7.17 -10.26
C ALA A 571 9.44 -6.49 -11.49
N VAL A 572 10.06 -5.37 -11.87
CA VAL A 572 9.70 -4.60 -13.06
C VAL A 572 10.96 -4.14 -13.76
N GLN A 573 10.89 -4.03 -15.07
CA GLN A 573 11.92 -3.40 -15.87
C GLN A 573 11.32 -2.68 -17.06
N THR A 574 11.82 -1.47 -17.36
CA THR A 574 11.47 -0.78 -18.59
C THR A 574 11.94 -1.57 -19.80
N TRP A 575 11.00 -1.79 -20.73
CA TRP A 575 11.22 -2.35 -22.05
C TRP A 575 10.35 -1.59 -23.04
N ARG A 576 10.99 -0.76 -23.86
CA ARG A 576 10.29 0.09 -24.84
C ARG A 576 10.30 -0.57 -26.20
N ALA A 577 9.15 -1.09 -26.62
CA ALA A 577 8.98 -1.70 -27.94
C ALA A 577 7.57 -1.47 -28.47
N ARG A 578 7.45 -1.19 -29.77
CA ARG A 578 6.15 -1.13 -30.45
C ARG A 578 5.64 -2.55 -30.68
N LEU A 579 4.33 -2.76 -30.49
CA LEU A 579 3.72 -4.05 -30.78
C LEU A 579 3.79 -4.41 -32.27
N ASP A 580 3.86 -3.42 -33.17
CA ASP A 580 4.02 -3.65 -34.62
C ASP A 580 5.39 -4.25 -34.99
N ALA A 581 6.40 -4.08 -34.13
CA ALA A 581 7.77 -4.57 -34.32
C ALA A 581 8.15 -5.56 -33.20
N TRP A 582 7.18 -6.34 -32.73
CA TRP A 582 7.33 -7.21 -31.57
C TRP A 582 8.21 -8.42 -31.89
N ASP A 583 9.32 -8.55 -31.18
CA ASP A 583 10.12 -9.77 -31.14
C ASP A 583 9.91 -10.45 -29.78
N ALA A 584 9.30 -11.64 -29.82
CA ALA A 584 8.98 -12.40 -28.63
C ALA A 584 10.22 -12.92 -27.89
N LYS A 585 11.33 -13.18 -28.59
CA LYS A 585 12.50 -13.83 -27.99
C LYS A 585 13.24 -12.94 -26.97
N PRO A 586 13.61 -11.68 -27.29
CA PRO A 586 14.19 -10.78 -26.30
C PRO A 586 13.26 -10.53 -25.11
N VAL A 587 11.94 -10.50 -25.34
CA VAL A 587 10.95 -10.31 -24.27
C VAL A 587 10.92 -11.51 -23.34
N GLU A 588 10.96 -12.74 -23.88
CA GLU A 588 11.03 -13.97 -23.09
C GLU A 588 12.34 -14.05 -22.28
N ASP A 589 13.47 -13.66 -22.86
CA ASP A 589 14.75 -13.57 -22.13
C ASP A 589 14.65 -12.62 -20.94
N ARG A 590 13.98 -11.46 -21.11
CA ARG A 590 13.75 -10.49 -20.03
C ARG A 590 12.77 -11.00 -18.97
N PHE A 591 11.74 -11.75 -19.35
CA PHE A 591 10.85 -12.36 -18.37
C PHE A 591 11.60 -13.37 -17.50
N ARG A 592 12.46 -14.21 -18.08
CA ARG A 592 13.27 -15.16 -17.32
C ARG A 592 14.17 -14.46 -16.30
N GLU A 593 14.84 -13.37 -16.70
CA GLU A 593 15.64 -12.54 -15.76
C GLU A 593 14.80 -11.91 -14.63
N LEU A 594 13.54 -11.56 -14.89
CA LEU A 594 12.61 -11.03 -13.89
C LEU A 594 12.11 -12.15 -12.95
N GLU A 595 11.78 -13.31 -13.50
CA GLU A 595 11.34 -14.49 -12.76
C GLU A 595 12.42 -14.99 -11.80
N GLU A 596 13.66 -15.12 -12.26
CA GLU A 596 14.79 -15.51 -11.41
C GLU A 596 14.98 -14.55 -10.23
N ARG A 597 14.83 -13.24 -10.46
CA ARG A 597 14.93 -12.22 -9.39
C ARG A 597 13.81 -12.34 -8.36
N CYS A 598 12.61 -12.71 -8.76
CA CYS A 598 11.48 -12.90 -7.84
C CYS A 598 11.52 -14.27 -7.14
N LEU A 599 12.03 -15.31 -7.81
CA LEU A 599 12.12 -16.66 -7.28
C LEU A 599 13.26 -16.84 -6.28
N ALA A 600 14.42 -16.24 -6.52
CA ALA A 600 15.61 -16.49 -5.69
C ALA A 600 15.36 -16.28 -4.18
N PRO A 601 14.73 -15.18 -3.71
CA PRO A 601 14.45 -15.01 -2.28
C PRO A 601 13.50 -16.08 -1.72
N LEU A 602 12.53 -16.56 -2.51
CA LEU A 602 11.60 -17.61 -2.07
C LEU A 602 12.31 -18.96 -1.92
N LEU A 603 13.22 -19.27 -2.85
CA LEU A 603 14.01 -20.50 -2.81
C LEU A 603 15.02 -20.48 -1.65
N ASP A 604 15.63 -19.32 -1.37
CA ASP A 604 16.53 -19.12 -0.23
C ASP A 604 15.81 -19.32 1.12
N GLU A 605 14.51 -19.00 1.19
CA GLU A 605 13.64 -19.29 2.34
C GLU A 605 13.17 -20.77 2.39
N GLY A 606 13.62 -21.61 1.45
CA GLY A 606 13.30 -23.04 1.40
C GLY A 606 11.92 -23.36 0.82
N ILE A 607 11.29 -22.41 0.12
CA ILE A 607 10.01 -22.65 -0.57
C ILE A 607 10.27 -23.44 -1.85
N ALA A 608 9.57 -24.57 -2.02
CA ALA A 608 9.63 -25.37 -3.23
C ALA A 608 9.02 -24.61 -4.43
N VAL A 609 9.64 -24.69 -5.60
CA VAL A 609 9.24 -23.94 -6.80
C VAL A 609 7.80 -24.26 -7.24
N GLU A 610 7.34 -25.49 -7.02
CA GLU A 610 5.99 -25.96 -7.36
C GLU A 610 4.91 -25.28 -6.51
N ARG A 611 5.31 -24.64 -5.40
CA ARG A 611 4.43 -23.86 -4.53
C ARG A 611 4.42 -22.37 -4.89
N VAL A 612 5.10 -21.95 -5.96
CA VAL A 612 5.16 -20.55 -6.37
C VAL A 612 4.35 -20.36 -7.65
N ALA A 613 3.42 -19.40 -7.63
CA ALA A 613 2.76 -18.90 -8.81
C ALA A 613 3.55 -17.71 -9.37
N LEU A 614 3.84 -17.77 -10.66
CA LEU A 614 4.44 -16.67 -11.42
C LEU A 614 3.38 -16.03 -12.31
N GLU A 615 3.26 -14.71 -12.20
CA GLU A 615 2.35 -13.93 -13.03
C GLU A 615 3.14 -12.90 -13.83
N ARG A 616 2.96 -12.94 -15.16
CA ARG A 616 3.54 -12.00 -16.10
C ARG A 616 2.53 -10.93 -16.47
N SER A 617 2.98 -9.69 -16.55
CA SER A 617 2.19 -8.58 -17.09
C SER A 617 3.08 -7.56 -17.78
N CYS A 618 2.47 -6.67 -18.57
CA CYS A 618 3.16 -5.58 -19.22
C CYS A 618 2.36 -4.27 -19.14
N ASP A 619 3.08 -3.16 -19.14
CA ASP A 619 2.49 -1.83 -19.21
C ASP A 619 2.45 -1.37 -20.66
N LEU A 620 1.23 -1.16 -21.17
CA LEU A 620 0.97 -0.78 -22.55
C LEU A 620 0.36 0.63 -22.64
N ARG A 621 0.64 1.34 -23.73
CA ARG A 621 0.01 2.63 -24.04
C ARG A 621 -0.06 2.88 -25.54
N TYR A 622 -0.92 3.79 -25.98
CA TYR A 622 -0.85 4.31 -27.35
C TYR A 622 0.42 5.13 -27.54
N THR A 623 0.94 5.14 -28.77
CA THR A 623 2.14 5.90 -29.11
C THR A 623 1.89 7.40 -28.91
N GLY A 624 2.76 8.07 -28.15
CA GLY A 624 2.60 9.49 -27.81
C GLY A 624 1.72 9.76 -26.58
N GLN A 625 1.07 8.72 -26.04
CA GLN A 625 0.41 8.78 -24.75
C GLN A 625 1.45 8.83 -23.62
N ASN A 626 1.13 9.53 -22.54
CA ASN A 626 2.04 9.74 -21.41
C ASN A 626 1.73 8.87 -20.18
N TYR A 627 0.72 8.00 -20.26
CA TYR A 627 0.30 7.11 -19.19
C TYR A 627 0.09 5.70 -19.73
N GLU A 628 0.29 4.72 -18.85
CA GLU A 628 0.29 3.30 -19.17
C GLU A 628 -0.87 2.57 -18.50
N LEU A 629 -1.34 1.49 -19.13
CA LEU A 629 -2.27 0.53 -18.54
C LEU A 629 -1.54 -0.80 -18.35
N ALA A 630 -1.61 -1.35 -17.14
CA ALA A 630 -1.16 -2.70 -16.87
C ALA A 630 -2.13 -3.71 -17.51
N VAL A 631 -1.58 -4.66 -18.26
CA VAL A 631 -2.32 -5.70 -18.96
C VAL A 631 -1.67 -7.05 -18.66
N ALA A 632 -2.49 -8.06 -18.39
CA ALA A 632 -2.02 -9.43 -18.24
C ALA A 632 -1.25 -9.85 -19.51
N TRP A 633 -0.20 -10.65 -19.32
CA TRP A 633 0.59 -11.13 -20.45
C TRP A 633 -0.25 -11.97 -21.42
N GLY A 634 0.01 -11.80 -22.72
CA GLY A 634 -0.54 -12.61 -23.80
C GLY A 634 0.59 -13.06 -24.73
N ASP A 635 0.42 -14.22 -25.34
CA ASP A 635 1.50 -14.90 -26.08
C ASP A 635 1.94 -14.18 -27.37
N ASP A 636 1.11 -13.26 -27.88
CA ASP A 636 1.40 -12.47 -29.07
C ASP A 636 0.93 -11.01 -28.97
N ALA A 637 1.43 -10.19 -29.90
CA ALA A 637 1.13 -8.77 -29.98
C ALA A 637 -0.37 -8.47 -30.20
N GLY A 638 -1.10 -9.36 -30.88
CA GLY A 638 -2.53 -9.21 -31.13
C GLY A 638 -3.35 -9.40 -29.87
N ALA A 639 -3.03 -10.43 -29.07
CA ALA A 639 -3.64 -10.68 -27.76
C ALA A 639 -3.38 -9.52 -26.79
N LEU A 640 -2.14 -9.05 -26.72
CA LEU A 640 -1.75 -7.89 -25.91
C LEU A 640 -2.53 -6.63 -26.31
N ARG A 641 -2.64 -6.35 -27.62
CA ARG A 641 -3.40 -5.21 -28.15
C ARG A 641 -4.88 -5.31 -27.79
N ALA A 642 -5.50 -6.47 -27.99
CA ALA A 642 -6.91 -6.68 -27.69
C ALA A 642 -7.23 -6.49 -26.20
N ALA A 643 -6.37 -7.03 -25.32
CA ALA A 643 -6.51 -6.87 -23.88
C ALA A 643 -6.31 -5.41 -23.44
N PHE A 644 -5.34 -4.70 -24.02
CA PHE A 644 -5.17 -3.26 -23.81
C PHE A 644 -6.40 -2.45 -24.24
N GLU A 645 -6.93 -2.66 -25.45
CA GLU A 645 -8.10 -1.94 -25.95
C GLU A 645 -9.38 -2.24 -25.16
N ALA A 646 -9.53 -3.47 -24.66
CA ALA A 646 -10.61 -3.83 -23.74
C ALA A 646 -10.50 -3.04 -22.42
N ARG A 647 -9.30 -3.02 -21.81
CA ARG A 647 -9.05 -2.26 -20.57
C ARG A 647 -9.21 -0.76 -20.77
N HIS A 648 -8.78 -0.23 -21.91
CA HIS A 648 -8.93 1.18 -22.26
C HIS A 648 -10.41 1.58 -22.41
N ARG A 649 -11.23 0.74 -23.06
CA ARG A 649 -12.68 0.95 -23.15
C ARG A 649 -13.36 0.91 -21.78
N GLN A 650 -12.94 -0.01 -20.92
CA GLN A 650 -13.48 -0.10 -19.56
C GLN A 650 -13.19 1.17 -18.74
N LEU A 651 -11.95 1.68 -18.77
CA LEU A 651 -11.54 2.82 -17.95
C LEU A 651 -11.94 4.17 -18.52
N TYR A 652 -11.92 4.34 -19.83
CA TYR A 652 -12.08 5.63 -20.49
C TYR A 652 -13.28 5.72 -21.44
N GLY A 653 -13.96 4.61 -21.71
CA GLY A 653 -15.14 4.56 -22.58
C GLY A 653 -14.84 4.47 -24.09
N TYR A 654 -13.57 4.42 -24.50
CA TYR A 654 -13.18 4.34 -25.91
C TYR A 654 -11.91 3.52 -26.12
N ALA A 655 -11.57 3.19 -27.38
CA ALA A 655 -10.26 2.74 -27.83
C ALA A 655 -10.00 3.39 -29.21
N THR A 656 -8.80 3.89 -29.46
CA THR A 656 -8.50 4.69 -30.67
C THR A 656 -8.00 3.85 -31.84
N GLY A 657 -7.53 2.64 -31.57
CA GLY A 657 -6.93 1.76 -32.57
C GLY A 657 -5.52 2.17 -33.01
N GLU A 658 -4.95 3.21 -32.41
CA GLU A 658 -3.59 3.68 -32.70
C GLU A 658 -2.52 2.63 -32.33
N SER A 659 -1.29 2.84 -32.82
CA SER A 659 -0.15 1.97 -32.50
C SER A 659 0.09 1.90 -30.99
N VAL A 660 0.23 0.70 -30.47
CA VAL A 660 0.50 0.43 -29.05
C VAL A 660 2.00 0.19 -28.84
N GLU A 661 2.56 0.75 -27.78
CA GLU A 661 3.92 0.47 -27.30
C GLU A 661 3.88 -0.15 -25.90
N CYS A 662 4.70 -1.19 -25.72
CA CYS A 662 5.09 -1.70 -24.42
C CYS A 662 6.12 -0.77 -23.80
N VAL A 663 5.98 -0.53 -22.51
CA VAL A 663 6.83 0.38 -21.74
C VAL A 663 7.57 -0.35 -20.62
N ASN A 664 6.91 -1.28 -19.93
CA ASN A 664 7.51 -2.09 -18.87
C ASN A 664 7.06 -3.55 -18.95
N LEU A 665 7.93 -4.46 -18.53
CA LEU A 665 7.63 -5.86 -18.25
C LEU A 665 7.62 -6.07 -16.73
N ARG A 666 6.68 -6.86 -16.24
CA ARG A 666 6.46 -7.09 -14.81
C ARG A 666 6.30 -8.57 -14.51
N VAL A 667 6.89 -9.02 -13.41
CA VAL A 667 6.71 -10.36 -12.86
C VAL A 667 6.35 -10.24 -11.39
N VAL A 668 5.35 -11.02 -10.99
CA VAL A 668 5.01 -11.25 -9.59
C VAL A 668 5.23 -12.72 -9.30
N ALA A 669 6.09 -13.04 -8.33
CA ALA A 669 6.14 -14.37 -7.74
C ALA A 669 5.40 -14.33 -6.40
N ARG A 670 4.45 -15.23 -6.20
CA ARG A 670 3.76 -15.38 -4.91
C ARG A 670 3.68 -16.84 -4.51
N VAL A 671 3.79 -17.10 -3.21
CA VAL A 671 3.55 -18.45 -2.69
C VAL A 671 2.06 -18.75 -2.83
N MET A 672 1.76 -19.86 -3.52
CA MET A 672 0.42 -20.42 -3.60
C MET A 672 0.03 -20.91 -2.22
N ASP A 673 -1.14 -20.43 -1.80
CA ASP A 673 -1.73 -20.51 -0.48
C ASP A 673 -1.41 -21.81 0.30
N THR A 674 -0.93 -21.65 1.54
CA THR A 674 -1.21 -22.63 2.59
C THR A 674 -2.50 -22.17 3.24
N ALA A 675 -3.63 -22.45 2.58
CA ALA A 675 -4.95 -21.95 2.98
C ALA A 675 -5.12 -22.02 4.48
N LEU A 676 -5.09 -20.86 5.14
CA LEU A 676 -5.40 -20.77 6.55
C LEU A 676 -6.86 -21.24 6.66
N GLU A 677 -7.12 -22.41 7.22
CA GLU A 677 -8.51 -22.78 7.47
C GLU A 677 -9.03 -21.92 8.62
N LEU A 678 -9.97 -21.02 8.33
CA LEU A 678 -10.71 -20.34 9.38
C LEU A 678 -11.50 -21.37 10.18
N PRO A 679 -11.40 -21.36 11.52
CA PRO A 679 -12.22 -22.23 12.35
C PRO A 679 -13.70 -21.90 12.13
N THR A 680 -14.55 -22.92 12.20
CA THR A 680 -16.00 -22.71 12.27
C THR A 680 -16.33 -21.99 13.56
N PHE A 681 -17.18 -20.97 13.47
CA PHE A 681 -17.60 -20.20 14.63
C PHE A 681 -18.61 -21.01 15.45
N GLU A 682 -18.23 -21.33 16.68
CA GLU A 682 -19.14 -21.89 17.67
C GLU A 682 -19.71 -20.74 18.51
N PRO A 683 -21.03 -20.47 18.41
CA PRO A 683 -21.64 -19.44 19.23
C PRO A 683 -21.59 -19.85 20.70
N ALA A 684 -21.35 -18.88 21.59
CA ALA A 684 -21.44 -19.14 23.02
C ALA A 684 -22.87 -19.56 23.40
N GLU A 685 -23.02 -20.55 24.29
CA GLU A 685 -24.31 -20.92 24.88
C GLU A 685 -24.90 -19.68 25.60
N SER A 686 -25.89 -19.02 24.99
CA SER A 686 -26.31 -17.69 25.44
C SER A 686 -27.07 -17.75 26.76
N ARG A 687 -26.82 -16.78 27.66
CA ARG A 687 -27.91 -16.07 28.33
C ARG A 687 -28.38 -14.95 27.39
N ALA A 688 -29.68 -14.91 27.12
CA ALA A 688 -30.32 -13.98 26.20
C ALA A 688 -30.11 -12.48 26.58
N GLY A 689 -29.91 -11.63 25.56
CA GLY A 689 -30.14 -10.17 25.52
C GLY A 689 -29.23 -9.29 26.38
N SER A 690 -28.33 -8.51 25.78
CA SER A 690 -27.55 -7.51 26.54
C SER A 690 -28.29 -6.18 26.72
N GLY A 691 -29.56 -6.20 27.10
CA GLY A 691 -30.34 -4.98 27.43
C GLY A 691 -30.76 -4.13 26.24
N VAL A 692 -31.30 -2.93 26.55
CA VAL A 692 -31.82 -1.97 25.58
C VAL A 692 -31.15 -0.61 25.78
N GLN A 693 -31.03 0.17 24.71
CA GLN A 693 -30.62 1.57 24.80
C GLN A 693 -31.43 2.44 23.84
N ARG A 694 -31.67 3.70 24.20
CA ARG A 694 -32.39 4.64 23.33
C ARG A 694 -31.45 5.23 22.30
N ALA A 695 -31.90 5.30 21.06
CA ALA A 695 -31.17 5.92 19.97
C ALA A 695 -32.09 6.73 19.08
N TRP A 696 -31.51 7.69 18.35
CA TRP A 696 -32.24 8.55 17.42
C TRP A 696 -31.94 8.17 15.97
N PHE A 697 -32.98 8.03 15.16
CA PHE A 697 -32.87 7.95 13.70
C PHE A 697 -33.74 9.02 13.07
N ALA A 698 -33.22 9.75 12.08
CA ALA A 698 -33.96 10.83 11.42
C ALA A 698 -35.34 10.36 10.88
N GLU A 699 -35.42 9.11 10.43
CA GLU A 699 -36.62 8.50 9.83
C GLU A 699 -37.66 8.04 10.86
N MET A 700 -37.26 7.77 12.12
CA MET A 700 -38.12 7.13 13.13
C MET A 700 -38.19 7.86 14.47
N GLY A 701 -37.41 8.93 14.65
CA GLY A 701 -37.24 9.60 15.94
C GLY A 701 -36.49 8.73 16.95
N GLU A 702 -36.85 8.87 18.22
CA GLU A 702 -36.22 8.16 19.33
C GLU A 702 -36.83 6.77 19.49
N ILE A 703 -36.01 5.73 19.43
CA ILE A 703 -36.43 4.32 19.52
C ILE A 703 -35.52 3.52 20.46
N GLU A 704 -36.05 2.46 21.05
CA GLU A 704 -35.26 1.49 21.81
C GLU A 704 -34.56 0.49 20.88
N LEU A 705 -33.24 0.41 21.01
CA LEU A 705 -32.38 -0.56 20.33
C LEU A 705 -32.10 -1.73 21.25
N ARG A 706 -32.35 -2.94 20.75
CA ARG A 706 -31.86 -4.16 21.40
C ARG A 706 -30.36 -4.27 21.19
N ARG A 707 -29.64 -4.55 22.28
CA ARG A 707 -28.21 -4.83 22.24
C ARG A 707 -28.00 -6.34 22.24
N HIS A 708 -27.07 -6.79 21.41
CA HIS A 708 -26.71 -8.18 21.23
C HIS A 708 -25.19 -8.33 21.36
N PRO A 709 -24.67 -9.17 22.27
CA PRO A 709 -23.25 -9.49 22.25
C PRO A 709 -22.95 -10.32 21.00
N ARG A 710 -21.89 -9.95 20.25
CA ARG A 710 -21.52 -10.65 19.01
C ARG A 710 -21.40 -12.16 19.20
N ALA A 711 -20.77 -12.58 20.30
CA ALA A 711 -20.52 -13.99 20.61
C ALA A 711 -21.80 -14.84 20.74
N ALA A 712 -22.96 -14.22 20.97
CA ALA A 712 -24.24 -14.92 21.09
C ALA A 712 -25.02 -15.03 19.76
N LEU A 713 -24.54 -14.41 18.67
CA LEU A 713 -25.19 -14.52 17.36
C LEU A 713 -24.82 -15.86 16.71
N ALA A 714 -25.72 -16.83 16.84
CA ALA A 714 -25.58 -18.09 16.14
C ALA A 714 -25.71 -17.93 14.61
N PRO A 715 -24.89 -18.63 13.82
CA PRO A 715 -25.04 -18.66 12.37
C PRO A 715 -26.46 -19.01 11.94
N GLY A 716 -26.99 -18.29 10.94
CA GLY A 716 -28.33 -18.52 10.41
C GLY A 716 -29.51 -17.98 11.23
N ARG A 717 -29.28 -17.34 12.39
CA ARG A 717 -30.33 -16.62 13.14
C ARG A 717 -30.24 -15.10 12.92
N PRO A 718 -31.09 -14.52 12.07
CA PRO A 718 -31.00 -13.10 11.77
C PRO A 718 -31.53 -12.21 12.90
N VAL A 719 -30.84 -11.09 13.13
CA VAL A 719 -31.31 -9.93 13.89
C VAL A 719 -31.83 -8.89 12.90
N VAL A 720 -33.07 -8.46 13.09
CA VAL A 720 -33.68 -7.40 12.28
C VAL A 720 -33.44 -6.06 12.97
N GLY A 721 -33.01 -5.08 12.18
CA GLY A 721 -32.79 -3.72 12.66
C GLY A 721 -34.08 -2.98 13.00
N PRO A 722 -34.01 -1.95 13.87
CA PRO A 722 -32.77 -1.39 14.35
C PRO A 722 -32.23 -2.11 15.60
N ALA A 723 -30.94 -2.46 15.58
CA ALA A 723 -30.29 -3.21 16.65
C ALA A 723 -28.79 -2.90 16.73
N LEU A 724 -28.19 -3.10 17.90
CA LEU A 724 -26.76 -2.92 18.12
C LEU A 724 -26.10 -4.26 18.43
N ILE A 725 -25.05 -4.57 17.68
CA ILE A 725 -24.23 -5.77 17.89
C ILE A 725 -22.88 -5.32 18.45
N GLU A 726 -22.59 -5.82 19.64
CA GLU A 726 -21.51 -5.36 20.49
C GLU A 726 -20.34 -6.35 20.45
N ASP A 727 -19.18 -5.89 19.96
CA ASP A 727 -17.90 -6.61 19.93
C ASP A 727 -16.88 -5.88 20.82
N GLU A 728 -15.83 -6.53 21.31
CA GLU A 728 -14.92 -5.98 22.32
C GLU A 728 -14.38 -4.59 21.99
N TRP A 729 -14.02 -4.37 20.72
CA TRP A 729 -13.40 -3.14 20.21
C TRP A 729 -14.26 -2.36 19.21
N SER A 730 -15.46 -2.82 18.90
CA SER A 730 -16.30 -2.22 17.86
C SER A 730 -17.79 -2.44 18.12
N THR A 731 -18.60 -1.55 17.55
CA THR A 731 -20.06 -1.63 17.59
C THR A 731 -20.59 -1.64 16.17
N THR A 732 -21.37 -2.66 15.83
CA THR A 732 -22.07 -2.75 14.55
C THR A 732 -23.50 -2.28 14.73
N LEU A 733 -23.89 -1.27 13.95
CA LEU A 733 -25.27 -0.77 13.94
C LEU A 733 -26.02 -1.39 12.76
N VAL A 734 -27.06 -2.17 13.07
CA VAL A 734 -28.01 -2.68 12.08
C VAL A 734 -29.11 -1.62 11.96
N TYR A 735 -29.13 -0.87 10.86
CA TYR A 735 -30.06 0.23 10.67
C TYR A 735 -31.51 -0.26 10.45
N PRO A 736 -32.53 0.61 10.60
CA PRO A 736 -33.90 0.26 10.29
C PRO A 736 -34.05 -0.35 8.88
N GLY A 737 -34.81 -1.44 8.77
CA GLY A 737 -35.02 -2.17 7.51
C GLY A 737 -33.89 -3.13 7.12
N GLN A 738 -32.78 -3.15 7.86
CA GLN A 738 -31.67 -4.07 7.60
C GLN A 738 -31.80 -5.38 8.37
N ARG A 739 -31.15 -6.44 7.86
CA ARG A 739 -31.11 -7.75 8.52
C ARG A 739 -29.68 -8.23 8.62
N CYS A 740 -29.24 -8.56 9.83
CA CYS A 740 -27.90 -9.03 10.12
C CYS A 740 -27.90 -10.49 10.57
N ALA A 741 -27.01 -11.33 10.04
CA ALA A 741 -26.79 -12.68 10.55
C ALA A 741 -25.30 -13.00 10.58
N ALA A 742 -24.87 -13.85 11.51
CA ALA A 742 -23.54 -14.43 11.46
C ALA A 742 -23.47 -15.50 10.36
N ASP A 743 -22.36 -15.56 9.63
CA ASP A 743 -22.02 -16.68 8.76
C ASP A 743 -21.35 -17.82 9.53
N ARG A 744 -20.94 -18.89 8.83
CA ARG A 744 -20.26 -20.05 9.43
C ARG A 744 -18.90 -19.75 10.08
N PHE A 745 -18.28 -18.63 9.74
CA PHE A 745 -16.99 -18.16 10.29
C PHE A 745 -17.19 -17.06 11.35
N GLY A 746 -18.44 -16.70 11.66
CA GLY A 746 -18.79 -15.68 12.63
C GLY A 746 -18.75 -14.26 12.09
N HIS A 747 -18.48 -14.05 10.78
CA HIS A 747 -18.59 -12.72 10.17
C HIS A 747 -20.04 -12.29 10.15
N LEU A 748 -20.31 -11.02 10.46
CA LEU A 748 -21.67 -10.49 10.40
C LEU A 748 -21.94 -10.07 8.95
N VAL A 749 -23.02 -10.60 8.38
CA VAL A 749 -23.50 -10.25 7.05
C VAL A 749 -24.80 -9.46 7.22
N ILE A 750 -24.77 -8.19 6.80
CA ILE A 750 -25.92 -7.29 6.81
C ILE A 750 -26.45 -7.17 5.39
N GLU A 751 -27.69 -7.58 5.21
CA GLU A 751 -28.48 -7.31 4.01
C GLU A 751 -29.16 -5.95 4.20
N THR A 752 -28.88 -5.00 3.30
CA THR A 752 -29.28 -3.60 3.44
C THR A 752 -30.70 -3.32 2.93
N GLY A 753 -31.25 -4.23 2.13
CA GLY A 753 -32.62 -4.14 1.60
C GLY A 753 -32.78 -3.26 0.35
N VAL A 754 -31.68 -2.91 -0.33
CA VAL A 754 -31.68 -2.15 -1.60
C VAL A 754 -31.39 -3.02 -2.82
#